data_AF-A0A5C6NA84-F1
#
_entry.id   AF-A0A5C6NA84-F1
#
_cell.length_a   1.000
_cell.length_b   1.000
_cell.length_c   1.000
_cell.angle_alpha   90.00
_cell.angle_beta   90.00
_cell.angle_gamma   90.00
#
_symmetry.space_group_name_H-M   'P 1'
#
loop_
_entity.id
_entity.type
_entity.pdbx_description
1 polymer ?
#
loop_
_entity_poly.entity_id
_entity_poly.type
_entity_poly.pdbx_seq_one_letter_code
_entity_poly.pdbx_strand_id
1 'polypeptide(L)'
;MGYYRLLRATKGYYGLLRLLRLLRATTGYYGLLQATKGYYRLLRATTGYYGLLRATNSQITPHSLQDGLTPLHCAARSGHDTSVELLLERGAPLLARTKNGLSPLHMAAQGDHVECVKHLLQHKAPVDDVTLDYLTALHVAAHCGHYRVTKLLLDKRANPNARALNGFTPLHIACKKNRVKVMELLVKYGASIQAITESGLTPIHVAAFMGHLNIVLLLLQNGASPDVSNIRGETALHMAARAGQVEVVRCLLRNGAMVDARAREDQTPLHIASRLGKTEIVQLLLQHMAHPDAATTNGYTPLHISAREGQLETASVLLEAGASHSLATKKGFTPLHVASKYGSLDVAKLLLQRRAPPDSAGKNGLTPLHVAAHYDNQKVALLLLDKGASPHTMAKNGYTPLHIAAKKNQMEIATVLLQYGAETNIVTKQGVTPLHLASQEGHADMAALLVGKGAQVTIQTKSGLTPIHLAAQEDKVGVAEILAKSGANLDQQTKLGYTPLIVACHYGNAKMVNFLLQNGATVNAKTKNGYTPLHQAAQQGNTHIINVLLQNGAKPNAMTVNGNTALGIARRLGYISVVDTLRVVTEEIITTTTTVTEKHKLNVPETMTEVLDVSDEEGDDTMTGDGGEYLRAEDLRELGDDSLPGQYLDGMNYLRFSLEGGRTDSTDRSFTPTHHSYYSPKHDGMMEEMLTSQQVSSLARDNERDSYHLSWATDNLDNVALSSSPLHSGEGCLRSKVPHSSQHPAVPLRAKIMETTAGDPLMLGLTIPHLHPLPQCALLVESFLVSFMVDARGGAMRGCRHNGLRIIVPPKKCSAPTRVTCRLVKRHRLATMPPMVEGEGLASRLIEVGPSGAQFLGPVIVEIPHFAALRGKERELVILRSETGESWKEHHCEHTQEELNLILNGMDEALDTPEELERKRVCRIITRDFPQFFAVVSRIKQDSNLIGPEGGVLSSTVVPQVQAVFPEGALTKRIRVGLQAQPVGVEVVRKILGNKATFSPIVTLEPRRRKFHKPITMTIPVPKSNQDPTLTGFGGDTPTLRLLCSITGGTTPAQWEDITGTTPLTFINDCVSFTTNVSARFWLIDCRQTQESVNFSSQVYREIICVPYMAKFVIFAKTHDPIEARLRCFCMTDDKIDKTLEQQENFSEVARSRDVEVLEGKPIYADCFGNLVPLTKSGQHHLFSFFAFKENRLALFIKIRDNTQDPCGRLSFMKEPRNYRSLTQNAICNLNITLPSYCKESDSDQEQEEEVKLSPRSVMN
;
A
#
# COMPACT_ATOMS: atom_id res chain seq x y z
N MET A 1 -16.49 11.25 -7.18
CA MET A 1 -16.21 11.33 -5.72
C MET A 1 -17.02 12.38 -4.93
N GLY A 2 -17.32 13.59 -5.44
CA GLY A 2 -17.97 14.66 -4.64
C GLY A 2 -19.30 14.28 -3.93
N TYR A 3 -20.02 13.28 -4.44
CA TYR A 3 -21.29 12.83 -3.88
C TYR A 3 -21.21 12.22 -2.45
N TYR A 4 -20.10 11.55 -2.09
CA TYR A 4 -20.01 10.83 -0.81
C TYR A 4 -19.80 11.72 0.41
N ARG A 5 -19.30 12.97 0.26
CA ARG A 5 -19.09 13.86 1.41
C ARG A 5 -20.41 14.28 2.06
N LEU A 6 -21.49 14.50 1.30
CA LEU A 6 -22.80 14.84 1.89
C LEU A 6 -23.49 13.64 2.56
N LEU A 7 -23.16 12.40 2.18
CA LEU A 7 -23.71 11.19 2.80
C LEU A 7 -23.15 10.93 4.21
N ARG A 8 -21.90 11.34 4.50
CA ARG A 8 -21.37 11.35 5.88
C ARG A 8 -22.05 12.42 6.74
N ALA A 9 -22.38 13.59 6.19
CA ALA A 9 -23.17 14.61 6.91
C ALA A 9 -24.57 14.11 7.31
N THR A 10 -25.20 13.24 6.51
CA THR A 10 -26.50 12.64 6.87
C THR A 10 -26.43 11.49 7.87
N LYS A 11 -25.39 10.64 7.87
CA LYS A 11 -25.34 9.52 8.83
C LYS A 11 -25.21 9.98 10.30
N GLY A 12 -24.66 11.18 10.57
CA GLY A 12 -24.72 11.80 11.90
C GLY A 12 -26.12 12.28 12.32
N TYR A 13 -27.03 12.54 11.38
CA TYR A 13 -28.40 13.00 11.66
C TYR A 13 -29.42 11.84 11.76
N TYR A 14 -29.18 10.71 11.10
CA TYR A 14 -30.13 9.59 11.13
C TYR A 14 -30.23 8.88 12.49
N GLY A 15 -29.17 8.88 13.30
CA GLY A 15 -29.24 8.39 14.69
C GLY A 15 -30.22 9.20 15.54
N LEU A 16 -30.15 10.53 15.44
CA LEU A 16 -31.05 11.45 16.14
C LEU A 16 -32.51 11.32 15.65
N LEU A 17 -32.70 11.06 14.35
CA LEU A 17 -34.02 10.91 13.74
C LEU A 17 -34.68 9.54 13.95
N ARG A 18 -33.93 8.48 14.26
CA ARG A 18 -34.53 7.20 14.70
C ARG A 18 -35.08 7.33 16.14
N LEU A 19 -34.33 8.01 17.02
CA LEU A 19 -34.76 8.36 18.37
C LEU A 19 -36.05 9.22 18.36
N LEU A 20 -36.12 10.23 17.49
CA LEU A 20 -37.28 11.11 17.32
C LEU A 20 -38.48 10.46 16.59
N ARG A 21 -38.39 9.21 16.11
CA ARG A 21 -39.53 8.47 15.56
C ARG A 21 -40.21 7.56 16.58
N LEU A 22 -39.47 6.93 17.51
CA LEU A 22 -40.09 6.22 18.64
C LEU A 22 -40.82 7.18 19.58
N LEU A 23 -40.24 8.36 19.85
CA LEU A 23 -40.81 9.42 20.70
C LEU A 23 -42.07 10.12 20.15
N ARG A 24 -42.83 9.46 19.27
CA ARG A 24 -44.07 9.99 18.68
C ARG A 24 -45.26 9.02 18.70
N ALA A 25 -45.12 7.85 19.31
CA ALA A 25 -46.16 6.81 19.37
C ALA A 25 -46.91 6.74 20.72
N THR A 26 -46.31 7.18 21.83
CA THR A 26 -46.86 7.02 23.18
C THR A 26 -47.21 8.36 23.84
N THR A 27 -48.49 8.73 23.80
CA THR A 27 -49.03 9.93 24.45
C THR A 27 -49.47 9.64 25.89
N GLY A 28 -48.72 10.15 26.86
CA GLY A 28 -49.09 10.09 28.29
C GLY A 28 -47.96 10.59 29.20
N TYR A 29 -48.32 11.06 30.39
CA TYR A 29 -47.46 11.29 31.57
C TYR A 29 -46.20 12.20 31.49
N TYR A 30 -45.74 12.65 30.33
CA TYR A 30 -44.53 13.48 30.23
C TYR A 30 -44.69 14.98 30.61
N GLY A 31 -45.87 15.41 31.05
CA GLY A 31 -46.14 16.81 31.43
C GLY A 31 -45.41 17.29 32.69
N LEU A 32 -45.20 16.42 33.69
CA LEU A 32 -44.68 16.83 35.01
C LEU A 32 -43.13 16.85 35.08
N LEU A 33 -42.44 16.00 34.32
CA LEU A 33 -40.99 15.79 34.46
C LEU A 33 -40.11 16.84 33.74
N GLN A 34 -40.68 17.67 32.86
CA GLN A 34 -39.94 18.76 32.22
C GLN A 34 -39.77 19.98 33.15
N ALA A 35 -40.75 20.24 34.03
CA ALA A 35 -40.71 21.38 34.96
C ALA A 35 -39.47 21.32 35.88
N THR A 36 -39.21 20.17 36.51
CA THR A 36 -38.12 19.99 37.48
C THR A 36 -36.73 20.00 36.84
N LYS A 37 -36.55 19.41 35.66
CA LYS A 37 -35.27 19.43 34.92
C LYS A 37 -34.96 20.80 34.29
N GLY A 38 -35.97 21.62 34.01
CA GLY A 38 -35.79 23.05 33.73
C GLY A 38 -35.29 23.81 34.96
N TYR A 39 -35.96 23.63 36.09
CA TYR A 39 -35.67 24.33 37.36
C TYR A 39 -34.21 24.19 37.81
N TYR A 40 -33.65 22.97 37.77
CA TYR A 40 -32.26 22.71 38.18
C TYR A 40 -31.19 23.30 37.24
N ARG A 41 -31.51 23.50 35.94
CA ARG A 41 -30.60 24.21 35.02
C ARG A 41 -30.69 25.73 35.21
N LEU A 42 -31.86 26.26 35.54
CA LEU A 42 -32.03 27.66 35.90
C LEU A 42 -31.28 28.01 37.20
N LEU A 43 -31.41 27.18 38.24
CA LEU A 43 -30.73 27.36 39.54
C LEU A 43 -29.20 27.35 39.46
N ARG A 44 -28.61 26.59 38.52
CA ARG A 44 -27.15 26.59 38.30
C ARG A 44 -26.65 27.73 37.40
N ALA A 45 -27.57 28.42 36.70
CA ALA A 45 -27.27 29.66 35.98
C ALA A 45 -27.41 30.89 36.87
N THR A 46 -28.43 30.95 37.74
CA THR A 46 -28.64 32.07 38.67
C THR A 46 -27.56 32.15 39.75
N THR A 47 -27.08 31.01 40.27
CA THR A 47 -25.98 30.99 41.25
C THR A 47 -24.65 31.51 40.70
N GLY A 48 -24.41 31.44 39.39
CA GLY A 48 -23.26 32.11 38.75
C GLY A 48 -23.45 33.63 38.58
N TYR A 49 -24.69 34.10 38.46
CA TYR A 49 -25.00 35.51 38.17
C TYR A 49 -24.80 36.44 39.38
N TYR A 50 -25.02 35.94 40.61
CA TYR A 50 -24.87 36.76 41.83
C TYR A 50 -23.42 37.17 42.15
N GLY A 51 -22.41 36.54 41.52
CA GLY A 51 -21.01 36.95 41.66
C GLY A 51 -20.62 38.21 40.88
N LEU A 52 -21.43 38.65 39.90
CA LEU A 52 -21.06 39.70 38.93
C LEU A 52 -21.77 41.05 39.13
N LEU A 53 -22.64 41.18 40.14
CA LEU A 53 -23.34 42.44 40.47
C LEU A 53 -22.57 43.34 41.46
N ARG A 54 -21.27 43.10 41.67
CA ARG A 54 -20.36 43.97 42.45
C ARG A 54 -19.02 44.23 41.73
N ALA A 55 -19.10 44.71 40.49
CA ALA A 55 -17.99 45.39 39.83
C ALA A 55 -18.54 46.57 39.01
N THR A 56 -18.22 47.80 39.41
CA THR A 56 -18.60 49.02 38.68
C THR A 56 -17.58 49.35 37.59
N ASN A 57 -18.05 49.93 36.48
CA ASN A 57 -17.26 50.50 35.38
C ASN A 57 -16.21 49.58 34.72
N SER A 58 -16.66 48.67 33.85
CA SER A 58 -15.91 48.28 32.65
C SER A 58 -16.84 47.67 31.59
N GLN A 59 -16.34 47.50 30.35
CA GLN A 59 -17.14 47.13 29.18
C GLN A 59 -17.64 45.67 29.25
N ILE A 60 -18.90 45.44 28.88
CA ILE A 60 -19.48 44.08 28.84
C ILE A 60 -18.94 43.34 27.61
N THR A 61 -17.91 42.52 27.81
CA THR A 61 -17.44 41.56 26.81
C THR A 61 -18.30 40.30 26.83
N PRO A 62 -18.88 39.87 25.68
CA PRO A 62 -19.76 38.71 25.66
C PRO A 62 -18.96 37.41 25.67
N HIS A 63 -18.90 36.73 26.83
CA HIS A 63 -18.37 35.37 26.92
C HIS A 63 -19.19 34.41 26.05
N SER A 64 -18.66 34.06 24.87
CA SER A 64 -19.26 33.05 24.00
C SER A 64 -19.16 31.66 24.64
N LEU A 65 -20.24 30.87 24.57
CA LEU A 65 -20.11 29.42 24.78
C LEU A 65 -19.18 28.82 23.72
N GLN A 66 -18.62 27.65 24.04
CA GLN A 66 -17.44 27.03 23.42
C GLN A 66 -17.46 26.84 21.88
N ASP A 67 -18.59 27.09 21.20
CA ASP A 67 -18.80 27.03 19.75
C ASP A 67 -19.12 28.38 19.05
N GLY A 68 -18.96 29.50 19.75
CA GLY A 68 -19.28 30.84 19.23
C GLY A 68 -20.78 31.16 19.26
N LEU A 69 -21.56 30.44 20.07
CA LEU A 69 -22.99 30.70 20.28
C LEU A 69 -23.17 31.89 21.22
N THR A 70 -23.91 32.91 20.76
CA THR A 70 -24.38 34.03 21.58
C THR A 70 -25.80 33.76 22.10
N PRO A 71 -26.29 34.47 23.15
CA PRO A 71 -27.68 34.32 23.62
C PRO A 71 -28.73 34.51 22.52
N LEU A 72 -28.47 35.41 21.57
CA LEU A 72 -29.33 35.66 20.41
C LEU A 72 -29.41 34.45 19.47
N HIS A 73 -28.32 33.69 19.28
CA HIS A 73 -28.38 32.42 18.55
C HIS A 73 -29.25 31.40 19.28
N CYS A 74 -29.14 31.30 20.61
CA CYS A 74 -29.93 30.36 21.40
C CYS A 74 -31.43 30.70 21.36
N ALA A 75 -31.81 31.96 21.54
CA ALA A 75 -33.19 32.42 21.44
C ALA A 75 -33.77 32.18 20.02
N ALA A 76 -33.02 32.56 18.98
CA ALA A 76 -33.41 32.35 17.59
C ALA A 76 -33.49 30.86 17.21
N ARG A 77 -32.66 30.00 17.81
CA ARG A 77 -32.66 28.55 17.55
C ARG A 77 -33.82 27.82 18.22
N SER A 78 -34.25 28.29 19.39
CA SER A 78 -35.36 27.72 20.15
C SER A 78 -36.73 28.26 19.73
N GLY A 79 -36.77 29.41 19.05
CA GLY A 79 -38.02 30.03 18.60
C GLY A 79 -38.65 30.94 19.65
N HIS A 80 -37.83 31.70 20.37
CA HIS A 80 -38.28 32.65 21.39
C HIS A 80 -38.24 34.07 20.82
N ASP A 81 -39.23 34.42 20.01
CA ASP A 81 -39.38 35.72 19.31
C ASP A 81 -39.25 36.93 20.24
N THR A 82 -40.06 37.03 21.30
CA THR A 82 -39.96 38.06 22.34
C THR A 82 -38.56 38.18 22.96
N SER A 83 -37.83 37.07 23.09
CA SER A 83 -36.44 37.08 23.59
C SER A 83 -35.43 37.47 22.52
N VAL A 84 -35.69 37.18 21.24
CA VAL A 84 -34.91 37.67 20.11
C VAL A 84 -35.05 39.18 19.99
N GLU A 85 -36.28 39.70 20.02
CA GLU A 85 -36.59 41.13 19.96
C GLU A 85 -35.96 41.90 21.12
N LEU A 86 -36.19 41.47 22.36
CA LEU A 86 -35.59 42.07 23.55
C LEU A 86 -34.05 42.06 23.51
N LEU A 87 -33.42 41.00 23.00
CA LEU A 87 -31.96 40.98 22.84
C LEU A 87 -31.47 41.97 21.78
N LEU A 88 -32.21 42.15 20.69
CA LEU A 88 -31.89 43.11 19.63
C LEU A 88 -32.06 44.56 20.08
N GLU A 89 -33.12 44.88 20.84
CA GLU A 89 -33.29 46.19 21.50
C GLU A 89 -32.10 46.53 22.41
N ARG A 90 -31.57 45.54 23.14
CA ARG A 90 -30.41 45.69 24.03
C ARG A 90 -29.07 45.58 23.31
N GLY A 91 -29.06 45.73 21.98
CA GLY A 91 -27.84 45.83 21.17
C GLY A 91 -27.09 44.51 20.98
N ALA A 92 -27.75 43.35 21.12
CA ALA A 92 -27.10 42.07 20.85
C ALA A 92 -26.60 42.00 19.39
N PRO A 93 -25.40 41.41 19.15
CA PRO A 93 -24.78 41.43 17.83
C PRO A 93 -25.56 40.56 16.81
N LEU A 94 -26.39 41.23 16.01
CA LEU A 94 -27.27 40.63 15.01
C LEU A 94 -26.55 39.70 14.02
N LEU A 95 -25.34 40.09 13.61
CA LEU A 95 -24.48 39.35 12.66
C LEU A 95 -23.33 38.61 13.35
N ALA A 96 -23.43 38.33 14.66
CA ALA A 96 -22.54 37.37 15.30
C ALA A 96 -22.60 36.02 14.56
N ARG A 97 -21.48 35.30 14.54
CA ARG A 97 -21.36 34.01 13.85
C ARG A 97 -20.82 32.94 14.77
N THR A 98 -21.43 31.75 14.69
CA THR A 98 -20.84 30.50 15.20
C THR A 98 -19.56 30.12 14.43
N LYS A 99 -18.81 29.12 14.94
CA LYS A 99 -17.63 28.53 14.26
C LYS A 99 -17.82 28.20 12.76
N ASN A 100 -19.04 27.87 12.35
CA ASN A 100 -19.37 27.49 10.96
C ASN A 100 -19.91 28.67 10.11
N GLY A 101 -19.89 29.89 10.64
CA GLY A 101 -20.39 31.09 9.97
C GLY A 101 -21.90 31.34 10.07
N LEU A 102 -22.68 30.39 10.63
CA LEU A 102 -24.12 30.59 10.85
C LEU A 102 -24.35 31.74 11.83
N SER A 103 -25.21 32.67 11.42
CA SER A 103 -25.77 33.76 12.21
C SER A 103 -27.16 33.39 12.81
N PRO A 104 -27.76 34.22 13.68
CA PRO A 104 -29.08 33.95 14.26
C PRO A 104 -30.20 33.74 13.24
N LEU A 105 -30.13 34.39 12.06
CA LEU A 105 -31.10 34.19 10.97
C LEU A 105 -31.07 32.74 10.44
N HIS A 106 -29.87 32.15 10.31
CA HIS A 106 -29.70 30.74 9.95
C HIS A 106 -30.25 29.80 11.03
N MET A 107 -30.14 30.17 12.31
CA MET A 107 -30.66 29.38 13.43
C MET A 107 -32.19 29.37 13.47
N ALA A 108 -32.83 30.52 13.27
CA ALA A 108 -34.28 30.62 13.13
C ALA A 108 -34.79 29.86 11.89
N ALA A 109 -34.07 29.98 10.76
CA ALA A 109 -34.37 29.24 9.54
C ALA A 109 -34.14 27.72 9.64
N GLN A 110 -33.35 27.24 10.59
CA GLN A 110 -33.24 25.81 10.89
C GLN A 110 -34.47 25.26 11.64
N GLY A 111 -35.23 26.12 12.33
CA GLY A 111 -36.37 25.73 13.19
C GLY A 111 -37.77 25.89 12.59
N ASP A 112 -37.90 26.54 11.41
CA ASP A 112 -39.17 27.08 10.86
C ASP A 112 -39.78 28.19 11.75
N HIS A 113 -38.93 28.91 12.48
CA HIS A 113 -39.32 29.95 13.45
C HIS A 113 -39.67 31.27 12.76
N VAL A 114 -40.83 31.30 12.10
CA VAL A 114 -41.33 32.41 11.25
C VAL A 114 -41.22 33.77 11.93
N GLU A 115 -41.64 33.89 13.19
CA GLU A 115 -41.65 35.19 13.88
C GLU A 115 -40.23 35.66 14.23
N CYS A 116 -39.36 34.78 14.73
CA CYS A 116 -37.93 35.09 14.90
C CYS A 116 -37.27 35.57 13.59
N VAL A 117 -37.61 34.97 12.45
CA VAL A 117 -37.15 35.42 11.13
C VAL A 117 -37.69 36.81 10.79
N LYS A 118 -38.95 37.14 11.13
CA LYS A 118 -39.49 38.51 10.95
C LYS A 118 -38.70 39.54 11.77
N HIS A 119 -38.56 39.35 13.08
CA HIS A 119 -37.86 40.33 13.94
C HIS A 119 -36.40 40.53 13.48
N LEU A 120 -35.68 39.45 13.16
CA LEU A 120 -34.29 39.55 12.65
C LEU A 120 -34.22 40.35 11.34
N LEU A 121 -35.16 40.15 10.40
CA LEU A 121 -35.21 40.92 9.14
C LEU A 121 -35.72 42.37 9.33
N GLN A 122 -36.61 42.62 10.30
CA GLN A 122 -37.04 43.98 10.68
C GLN A 122 -35.88 44.80 11.26
N HIS A 123 -35.02 44.18 12.08
CA HIS A 123 -33.75 44.74 12.54
C HIS A 123 -32.64 44.74 11.47
N LYS A 124 -33.00 44.60 10.18
CA LYS A 124 -32.13 44.72 9.00
C LYS A 124 -31.05 43.64 8.87
N ALA A 125 -31.31 42.40 9.32
CA ALA A 125 -30.46 41.27 8.93
C ALA A 125 -30.48 41.10 7.39
N PRO A 126 -29.32 40.94 6.72
CA PRO A 126 -29.31 40.62 5.30
C PRO A 126 -29.99 39.27 5.07
N VAL A 127 -31.01 39.25 4.20
CA VAL A 127 -31.82 38.05 3.95
C VAL A 127 -31.00 36.91 3.30
N ASP A 128 -30.01 37.29 2.48
CA ASP A 128 -28.99 36.42 1.90
C ASP A 128 -27.62 36.60 2.60
N ASP A 129 -27.62 36.84 3.92
CA ASP A 129 -26.43 36.55 4.74
C ASP A 129 -26.00 35.09 4.55
N VAL A 130 -24.69 34.83 4.55
CA VAL A 130 -24.10 33.53 4.20
C VAL A 130 -23.21 32.93 5.30
N THR A 131 -23.18 31.61 5.38
CA THR A 131 -22.18 30.86 6.17
C THR A 131 -20.81 30.79 5.48
N LEU A 132 -19.82 30.15 6.12
CA LEU A 132 -18.52 29.86 5.51
C LEU A 132 -18.61 28.93 4.28
N ASP A 133 -19.68 28.12 4.18
CA ASP A 133 -19.99 27.28 3.02
C ASP A 133 -20.88 28.01 1.97
N TYR A 134 -21.00 29.34 2.06
CA TYR A 134 -21.85 30.20 1.23
C TYR A 134 -23.35 29.83 1.27
N LEU A 135 -23.79 29.08 2.28
CA LEU A 135 -25.22 28.75 2.48
C LEU A 135 -25.93 30.00 3.01
N THR A 136 -27.02 30.42 2.36
CA THR A 136 -27.93 31.44 2.92
C THR A 136 -28.98 30.82 3.85
N ALA A 137 -29.72 31.63 4.59
CA ALA A 137 -30.89 31.18 5.37
C ALA A 137 -31.90 30.38 4.51
N LEU A 138 -32.06 30.75 3.22
CA LEU A 138 -32.93 30.04 2.27
C LEU A 138 -32.41 28.62 1.94
N HIS A 139 -31.08 28.43 1.85
CA HIS A 139 -30.48 27.10 1.70
C HIS A 139 -30.73 26.21 2.93
N VAL A 140 -30.68 26.78 4.13
CA VAL A 140 -30.94 26.05 5.39
C VAL A 140 -32.41 25.63 5.47
N ALA A 141 -33.35 26.55 5.19
CA ALA A 141 -34.77 26.25 5.14
C ALA A 141 -35.09 25.17 4.09
N ALA A 142 -34.48 25.26 2.90
CA ALA A 142 -34.62 24.27 1.83
C ALA A 142 -34.04 22.89 2.17
N HIS A 143 -32.93 22.82 2.93
CA HIS A 143 -32.40 21.54 3.44
C HIS A 143 -33.36 20.90 4.45
N CYS A 144 -33.89 21.70 5.38
CA CYS A 144 -34.82 21.22 6.39
C CYS A 144 -36.18 20.81 5.79
N GLY A 145 -36.65 21.49 4.75
CA GLY A 145 -38.00 21.33 4.17
C GLY A 145 -39.03 22.31 4.72
N HIS A 146 -38.56 23.44 5.24
CA HIS A 146 -39.32 24.39 6.06
C HIS A 146 -40.08 25.39 5.19
N TYR A 147 -41.27 24.99 4.73
CA TYR A 147 -42.08 25.76 3.77
C TYR A 147 -42.42 27.17 4.26
N ARG A 148 -42.74 27.37 5.55
CA ARG A 148 -43.22 28.67 6.06
C ARG A 148 -42.09 29.70 6.06
N VAL A 149 -40.91 29.35 6.60
CA VAL A 149 -39.74 30.22 6.53
C VAL A 149 -39.22 30.36 5.09
N THR A 150 -39.22 29.29 4.28
CA THR A 150 -38.84 29.39 2.85
C THR A 150 -39.69 30.45 2.16
N LYS A 151 -41.02 30.42 2.35
CA LYS A 151 -41.92 31.43 1.77
C LYS A 151 -41.63 32.82 2.31
N LEU A 152 -41.49 32.99 3.63
CA LEU A 152 -41.19 34.30 4.23
C LEU A 152 -39.88 34.90 3.70
N LEU A 153 -38.83 34.09 3.53
CA LEU A 153 -37.55 34.55 2.97
C LEU A 153 -37.70 35.00 1.51
N LEU A 154 -38.41 34.23 0.68
CA LEU A 154 -38.70 34.58 -0.71
C LEU A 154 -39.59 35.84 -0.83
N ASP A 155 -40.64 35.95 -0.01
CA ASP A 155 -41.49 37.15 0.11
C ASP A 155 -40.67 38.38 0.59
N LYS A 156 -39.56 38.15 1.30
CA LYS A 156 -38.56 39.17 1.70
C LYS A 156 -37.37 39.29 0.73
N ARG A 157 -37.54 38.83 -0.52
CA ARG A 157 -36.59 38.96 -1.64
C ARG A 157 -35.26 38.19 -1.47
N ALA A 158 -35.24 37.10 -0.70
CA ALA A 158 -34.13 36.14 -0.74
C ALA A 158 -33.95 35.58 -2.16
N ASN A 159 -32.71 35.48 -2.62
CA ASN A 159 -32.38 35.05 -3.97
C ASN A 159 -32.59 33.52 -4.13
N PRO A 160 -33.60 33.05 -4.90
CA PRO A 160 -33.87 31.62 -5.10
C PRO A 160 -32.76 30.91 -5.90
N ASN A 161 -31.89 31.68 -6.55
CA ASN A 161 -30.76 31.24 -7.36
C ASN A 161 -29.41 31.52 -6.70
N ALA A 162 -29.38 31.90 -5.41
CA ALA A 162 -28.14 32.01 -4.63
C ALA A 162 -27.33 30.71 -4.73
N ARG A 163 -25.99 30.83 -4.77
CA ARG A 163 -25.07 29.70 -4.97
C ARG A 163 -24.21 29.50 -3.74
N ALA A 164 -24.46 28.42 -3.01
CA ALA A 164 -23.55 27.91 -1.99
C ALA A 164 -22.31 27.24 -2.62
N LEU A 165 -21.33 26.88 -1.78
CA LEU A 165 -20.08 26.23 -2.17
C LEU A 165 -20.33 25.00 -3.07
N ASN A 166 -19.50 24.82 -4.11
CA ASN A 166 -19.70 23.85 -5.19
C ASN A 166 -20.86 24.20 -6.14
N GLY A 167 -21.40 25.43 -6.09
CA GLY A 167 -22.46 25.94 -6.96
C GLY A 167 -23.87 25.40 -6.69
N PHE A 168 -24.13 24.84 -5.50
CA PHE A 168 -25.47 24.35 -5.13
C PHE A 168 -26.43 25.53 -4.90
N THR A 169 -27.64 25.44 -5.47
CA THR A 169 -28.74 26.40 -5.17
C THR A 169 -29.73 25.79 -4.16
N PRO A 170 -30.64 26.59 -3.55
CA PRO A 170 -31.70 26.07 -2.69
C PRO A 170 -32.55 24.99 -3.40
N LEU A 171 -32.78 25.13 -4.71
CA LEU A 171 -33.53 24.15 -5.51
C LEU A 171 -32.79 22.80 -5.59
N HIS A 172 -31.47 22.79 -5.82
CA HIS A 172 -30.67 21.56 -5.78
C HIS A 172 -30.76 20.85 -4.42
N ILE A 173 -30.73 21.63 -3.33
CA ILE A 173 -30.82 21.11 -1.97
C ILE A 173 -32.23 20.53 -1.71
N ALA A 174 -33.29 21.24 -2.07
CA ALA A 174 -34.67 20.77 -1.94
C ALA A 174 -34.89 19.47 -2.72
N CYS A 175 -34.37 19.39 -3.95
CA CYS A 175 -34.41 18.18 -4.78
C CYS A 175 -33.65 17.02 -4.12
N LYS A 176 -32.41 17.25 -3.68
CA LYS A 176 -31.56 16.23 -3.01
C LYS A 176 -32.20 15.65 -1.74
N LYS A 177 -32.98 16.46 -1.03
CA LYS A 177 -33.59 16.15 0.28
C LYS A 177 -35.07 15.71 0.20
N ASN A 178 -35.58 15.49 -1.02
CA ASN A 178 -36.97 15.17 -1.32
C ASN A 178 -37.97 16.13 -0.66
N ARG A 179 -37.79 17.43 -0.88
CA ARG A 179 -38.61 18.51 -0.31
C ARG A 179 -39.60 19.06 -1.33
N VAL A 180 -40.50 18.21 -1.83
CA VAL A 180 -41.49 18.51 -2.89
C VAL A 180 -42.10 19.91 -2.74
N LYS A 181 -42.82 20.20 -1.64
CA LYS A 181 -43.46 21.51 -1.39
C LYS A 181 -42.54 22.71 -1.40
N VAL A 182 -41.25 22.52 -1.10
CA VAL A 182 -40.24 23.59 -1.14
C VAL A 182 -39.61 23.72 -2.53
N MET A 183 -39.43 22.61 -3.26
CA MET A 183 -39.04 22.60 -4.67
C MET A 183 -40.08 23.34 -5.53
N GLU A 184 -41.37 23.02 -5.36
CA GLU A 184 -42.49 23.68 -6.07
C GLU A 184 -42.53 25.18 -5.77
N LEU A 185 -42.37 25.55 -4.50
CA LEU A 185 -42.34 26.95 -4.06
C LEU A 185 -41.13 27.72 -4.64
N LEU A 186 -39.95 27.11 -4.65
CA LEU A 186 -38.74 27.72 -5.21
C LEU A 186 -38.89 27.95 -6.72
N VAL A 187 -39.40 26.97 -7.47
CA VAL A 187 -39.69 27.12 -8.91
C VAL A 187 -40.71 28.24 -9.14
N LYS A 188 -41.80 28.29 -8.36
CA LYS A 188 -42.83 29.35 -8.46
C LYS A 188 -42.27 30.77 -8.22
N TYR A 189 -41.21 30.92 -7.44
CA TYR A 189 -40.53 32.20 -7.20
C TYR A 189 -39.30 32.40 -8.11
N GLY A 190 -39.14 31.64 -9.19
CA GLY A 190 -38.13 31.86 -10.22
C GLY A 190 -36.77 31.17 -9.97
N ALA A 191 -36.73 30.09 -9.19
CA ALA A 191 -35.55 29.23 -9.15
C ALA A 191 -35.32 28.54 -10.51
N SER A 192 -34.13 28.72 -11.07
CA SER A 192 -33.75 28.17 -12.37
C SER A 192 -33.63 26.66 -12.32
N ILE A 193 -34.57 26.01 -13.03
CA ILE A 193 -34.79 24.56 -13.09
C ILE A 193 -33.57 23.82 -13.68
N GLN A 194 -32.81 24.48 -14.54
CA GLN A 194 -31.62 23.93 -15.21
C GLN A 194 -30.31 24.59 -14.73
N ALA A 195 -30.31 25.30 -13.59
CA ALA A 195 -29.08 25.80 -12.97
C ALA A 195 -28.09 24.65 -12.72
N ILE A 196 -26.79 24.88 -12.86
CA ILE A 196 -25.75 23.86 -12.67
C ILE A 196 -24.84 24.10 -11.47
N THR A 197 -24.43 23.03 -10.79
CA THR A 197 -23.30 23.04 -9.84
C THR A 197 -21.98 23.31 -10.56
N GLU A 198 -20.89 23.55 -9.80
CA GLU A 198 -19.52 23.60 -10.36
C GLU A 198 -19.10 22.29 -11.04
N SER A 199 -19.79 21.18 -10.74
CA SER A 199 -19.60 19.88 -11.41
C SER A 199 -20.66 19.60 -12.49
N GLY A 200 -21.32 20.62 -13.03
CA GLY A 200 -22.30 20.51 -14.12
C GLY A 200 -23.61 19.79 -13.77
N LEU A 201 -23.89 19.51 -12.49
CA LEU A 201 -25.10 18.81 -12.10
C LEU A 201 -26.28 19.78 -12.04
N THR A 202 -27.42 19.38 -12.60
CA THR A 202 -28.70 20.11 -12.49
C THR A 202 -29.56 19.55 -11.34
N PRO A 203 -30.66 20.21 -10.94
CA PRO A 203 -31.63 19.66 -10.01
C PRO A 203 -32.16 18.27 -10.43
N ILE A 204 -32.38 18.04 -11.72
CA ILE A 204 -32.90 16.75 -12.23
C ILE A 204 -31.85 15.64 -12.15
N HIS A 205 -30.58 15.90 -12.46
CA HIS A 205 -29.47 14.96 -12.17
C HIS A 205 -29.45 14.54 -10.69
N VAL A 206 -29.62 15.52 -9.79
CA VAL A 206 -29.52 15.31 -8.35
C VAL A 206 -30.72 14.54 -7.79
N ALA A 207 -31.94 14.83 -8.29
CA ALA A 207 -33.14 14.08 -7.96
C ALA A 207 -33.09 12.65 -8.52
N ALA A 208 -32.65 12.50 -9.77
CA ALA A 208 -32.60 11.23 -10.48
C ALA A 208 -31.64 10.22 -9.83
N PHE A 209 -30.41 10.64 -9.52
CA PHE A 209 -29.45 9.80 -8.79
C PHE A 209 -29.99 9.36 -7.41
N MET A 210 -30.76 10.21 -6.74
CA MET A 210 -31.29 9.93 -5.40
C MET A 210 -32.58 9.11 -5.39
N GLY A 211 -33.16 8.78 -6.55
CA GLY A 211 -34.40 8.00 -6.64
C GLY A 211 -35.69 8.80 -6.37
N HIS A 212 -35.62 10.14 -6.34
CA HIS A 212 -36.76 10.98 -5.95
C HIS A 212 -37.73 11.20 -7.12
N LEU A 213 -38.39 10.12 -7.55
CA LEU A 213 -39.29 10.05 -8.73
C LEU A 213 -40.26 11.24 -8.83
N ASN A 214 -40.95 11.59 -7.74
CA ASN A 214 -41.92 12.69 -7.74
C ASN A 214 -41.28 14.05 -8.07
N ILE A 215 -40.03 14.27 -7.66
CA ILE A 215 -39.29 15.49 -8.00
C ILE A 215 -38.75 15.42 -9.43
N VAL A 216 -38.35 14.25 -9.94
CA VAL A 216 -37.98 14.07 -11.35
C VAL A 216 -39.19 14.40 -12.25
N LEU A 217 -40.38 13.88 -11.93
CA LEU A 217 -41.63 14.18 -12.63
C LEU A 217 -41.96 15.68 -12.59
N LEU A 218 -41.93 16.32 -11.43
CA LEU A 218 -42.21 17.76 -11.30
C LEU A 218 -41.19 18.62 -12.04
N LEU A 219 -39.90 18.25 -12.06
CA LEU A 219 -38.88 18.95 -12.83
C LEU A 219 -39.14 18.83 -14.34
N LEU A 220 -39.44 17.63 -14.84
CA LEU A 220 -39.80 17.39 -16.25
C LEU A 220 -41.05 18.20 -16.65
N GLN A 221 -42.11 18.17 -15.83
CA GLN A 221 -43.36 18.92 -16.04
C GLN A 221 -43.15 20.45 -16.06
N ASN A 222 -42.13 20.96 -15.39
CA ASN A 222 -41.76 22.39 -15.42
C ASN A 222 -40.66 22.70 -16.45
N GLY A 223 -40.32 21.78 -17.38
CA GLY A 223 -39.39 22.03 -18.48
C GLY A 223 -37.91 21.76 -18.18
N ALA A 224 -37.58 20.89 -17.22
CA ALA A 224 -36.23 20.37 -17.10
C ALA A 224 -35.92 19.40 -18.26
N SER A 225 -34.91 19.69 -19.08
CA SER A 225 -34.38 18.68 -20.00
C SER A 225 -33.64 17.58 -19.22
N PRO A 226 -33.90 16.28 -19.51
CA PRO A 226 -33.16 15.16 -18.91
C PRO A 226 -31.76 14.98 -19.51
N ASP A 227 -31.52 15.55 -20.69
CA ASP A 227 -30.34 15.31 -21.54
C ASP A 227 -29.25 16.38 -21.41
N VAL A 228 -29.45 17.40 -20.55
CA VAL A 228 -28.36 18.28 -20.11
C VAL A 228 -27.26 17.40 -19.52
N SER A 229 -26.02 17.57 -19.99
CA SER A 229 -24.87 16.77 -19.54
C SER A 229 -24.07 17.46 -18.44
N ASN A 230 -23.59 16.70 -17.47
CA ASN A 230 -22.60 17.17 -16.49
C ASN A 230 -21.18 17.26 -17.09
N ILE A 231 -20.17 17.66 -16.31
CA ILE A 231 -18.77 17.85 -16.78
C ILE A 231 -18.08 16.58 -17.32
N ARG A 232 -18.71 15.40 -17.22
CA ARG A 232 -18.23 14.12 -17.78
C ARG A 232 -19.07 13.62 -18.96
N GLY A 233 -19.98 14.46 -19.48
CA GLY A 233 -20.95 14.08 -20.51
C GLY A 233 -22.13 13.24 -19.99
N GLU A 234 -22.16 12.87 -18.71
CA GLU A 234 -23.27 12.08 -18.15
C GLU A 234 -24.55 12.92 -18.07
N THR A 235 -25.67 12.38 -18.57
CA THR A 235 -27.03 12.95 -18.44
C THR A 235 -27.75 12.45 -17.18
N ALA A 236 -28.99 12.92 -16.93
CA ALA A 236 -29.79 12.42 -15.81
C ALA A 236 -30.04 10.89 -15.88
N LEU A 237 -30.16 10.35 -17.10
CA LEU A 237 -30.34 8.92 -17.36
C LEU A 237 -29.10 8.10 -16.97
N HIS A 238 -27.90 8.58 -17.31
CA HIS A 238 -26.63 7.98 -16.87
C HIS A 238 -26.53 7.94 -15.34
N MET A 239 -26.95 9.02 -14.66
CA MET A 239 -26.89 9.10 -13.20
C MET A 239 -27.94 8.23 -12.50
N ALA A 240 -29.14 8.05 -13.08
CA ALA A 240 -30.14 7.11 -12.61
C ALA A 240 -29.68 5.65 -12.77
N ALA A 241 -29.13 5.31 -13.94
CA ALA A 241 -28.54 3.99 -14.21
C ALA A 241 -27.38 3.68 -13.27
N ARG A 242 -26.46 4.63 -13.06
CA ARG A 242 -25.33 4.52 -12.13
C ARG A 242 -25.77 4.28 -10.68
N ALA A 243 -26.91 4.84 -10.28
CA ALA A 243 -27.44 4.72 -8.92
C ALA A 243 -28.40 3.52 -8.72
N GLY A 244 -28.76 2.79 -9.78
CA GLY A 244 -29.70 1.67 -9.70
C GLY A 244 -31.17 2.09 -9.60
N GLN A 245 -31.53 3.29 -10.05
CA GLN A 245 -32.84 3.90 -9.83
C GLN A 245 -33.84 3.53 -10.93
N VAL A 246 -34.32 2.29 -10.92
CA VAL A 246 -35.19 1.67 -11.95
C VAL A 246 -36.36 2.56 -12.37
N GLU A 247 -37.21 2.99 -11.44
CA GLU A 247 -38.41 3.78 -11.79
C GLU A 247 -38.07 5.22 -12.24
N VAL A 248 -36.92 5.74 -11.84
CA VAL A 248 -36.40 6.99 -12.41
C VAL A 248 -35.93 6.79 -13.85
N VAL A 249 -35.22 5.70 -14.15
CA VAL A 249 -34.84 5.33 -15.53
C VAL A 249 -36.10 5.20 -16.39
N ARG A 250 -37.10 4.43 -15.93
CA ARG A 250 -38.40 4.26 -16.61
C ARG A 250 -39.10 5.60 -16.85
N CYS A 251 -39.08 6.50 -15.87
CA CYS A 251 -39.64 7.84 -15.97
C CYS A 251 -38.92 8.71 -17.00
N LEU A 252 -37.58 8.77 -16.96
CA LEU A 252 -36.77 9.58 -17.88
C LEU A 252 -36.96 9.10 -19.34
N LEU A 253 -36.90 7.79 -19.57
CA LEU A 253 -37.10 7.20 -20.91
C LEU A 253 -38.51 7.48 -21.47
N ARG A 254 -39.55 7.38 -20.63
CA ARG A 254 -40.93 7.74 -21.02
C ARG A 254 -41.13 9.23 -21.28
N ASN A 255 -40.25 10.10 -20.79
CA ASN A 255 -40.26 11.54 -21.04
C ASN A 255 -39.18 11.95 -22.07
N GLY A 256 -38.76 11.03 -22.94
CA GLY A 256 -37.94 11.34 -24.12
C GLY A 256 -36.43 11.46 -23.89
N ALA A 257 -35.91 11.07 -22.72
CA ALA A 257 -34.48 11.09 -22.46
C ALA A 257 -33.72 10.18 -23.46
N MET A 258 -32.62 10.69 -24.01
CA MET A 258 -31.85 10.03 -25.06
C MET A 258 -31.17 8.76 -24.53
N VAL A 259 -31.70 7.60 -24.96
CA VAL A 259 -31.33 6.27 -24.42
C VAL A 259 -29.84 5.95 -24.56
N ASP A 260 -29.25 6.24 -25.72
CA ASP A 260 -27.82 6.09 -26.04
C ASP A 260 -27.09 7.45 -26.09
N ALA A 261 -27.50 8.38 -25.23
CA ALA A 261 -26.69 9.56 -24.95
C ALA A 261 -25.26 9.14 -24.60
N ARG A 262 -24.24 9.83 -25.13
CA ARG A 262 -22.84 9.47 -24.93
C ARG A 262 -22.19 10.38 -23.90
N ALA A 263 -21.80 9.79 -22.77
CA ALA A 263 -20.83 10.41 -21.88
C ALA A 263 -19.41 10.30 -22.46
N ARG A 264 -18.41 10.76 -21.69
CA ARG A 264 -16.98 10.58 -22.00
C ARG A 264 -16.64 9.12 -22.29
N GLU A 265 -15.66 8.91 -23.17
CA GLU A 265 -15.29 7.59 -23.74
C GLU A 265 -16.41 6.92 -24.56
N ASP A 266 -17.36 7.68 -25.10
CA ASP A 266 -18.57 7.18 -25.78
C ASP A 266 -19.46 6.26 -24.91
N GLN A 267 -19.26 6.24 -23.58
CA GLN A 267 -20.03 5.38 -22.68
C GLN A 267 -21.50 5.82 -22.61
N THR A 268 -22.40 4.94 -23.02
CA THR A 268 -23.86 5.14 -22.88
C THR A 268 -24.37 4.66 -21.50
N PRO A 269 -25.62 4.98 -21.09
CA PRO A 269 -26.21 4.46 -19.86
C PRO A 269 -26.20 2.92 -19.79
N LEU A 270 -26.29 2.24 -20.93
CA LEU A 270 -26.25 0.77 -21.03
C LEU A 270 -24.89 0.20 -20.61
N HIS A 271 -23.79 0.88 -20.97
CA HIS A 271 -22.43 0.52 -20.53
C HIS A 271 -22.28 0.66 -19.00
N ILE A 272 -22.88 1.71 -18.41
CA ILE A 272 -22.85 1.94 -16.96
C ILE A 272 -23.68 0.89 -16.21
N ALA A 273 -24.90 0.61 -16.69
CA ALA A 273 -25.78 -0.39 -16.10
C ALA A 273 -25.14 -1.80 -16.16
N SER A 274 -24.49 -2.12 -17.29
CA SER A 274 -23.82 -3.41 -17.50
C SER A 274 -22.55 -3.60 -16.68
N ARG A 275 -21.81 -2.50 -16.40
CA ARG A 275 -20.66 -2.51 -15.46
C ARG A 275 -21.08 -2.76 -14.01
N LEU A 276 -22.30 -2.36 -13.65
CA LEU A 276 -22.77 -2.35 -12.26
C LEU A 276 -23.77 -3.48 -11.93
N GLY A 277 -23.95 -4.45 -12.83
CA GLY A 277 -24.88 -5.56 -12.62
C GLY A 277 -26.33 -5.11 -12.42
N LYS A 278 -26.78 -4.12 -13.21
CA LYS A 278 -28.13 -3.55 -13.07
C LYS A 278 -29.05 -4.15 -14.14
N THR A 279 -29.25 -5.46 -14.04
CA THR A 279 -29.95 -6.31 -15.02
C THR A 279 -31.30 -5.75 -15.44
N GLU A 280 -32.15 -5.31 -14.50
CA GLU A 280 -33.44 -4.69 -14.81
C GLU A 280 -33.29 -3.36 -15.57
N ILE A 281 -32.29 -2.53 -15.24
CA ILE A 281 -32.01 -1.29 -15.97
C ILE A 281 -31.48 -1.58 -17.37
N VAL A 282 -30.67 -2.63 -17.53
CA VAL A 282 -30.22 -3.12 -18.84
C VAL A 282 -31.44 -3.56 -19.67
N GLN A 283 -32.36 -4.33 -19.11
CA GLN A 283 -33.62 -4.69 -19.76
C GLN A 283 -34.45 -3.45 -20.16
N LEU A 284 -34.62 -2.47 -19.27
CA LEU A 284 -35.39 -1.25 -19.58
C LEU A 284 -34.76 -0.39 -20.68
N LEU A 285 -33.43 -0.27 -20.70
CA LEU A 285 -32.72 0.46 -21.74
C LEU A 285 -32.88 -0.24 -23.10
N LEU A 286 -32.72 -1.56 -23.15
CA LEU A 286 -32.91 -2.36 -24.37
C LEU A 286 -34.36 -2.33 -24.87
N GLN A 287 -35.36 -2.38 -23.97
CA GLN A 287 -36.78 -2.18 -24.30
C GLN A 287 -37.08 -0.78 -24.88
N HIS A 288 -36.29 0.23 -24.50
CA HIS A 288 -36.35 1.58 -25.06
C HIS A 288 -35.33 1.78 -26.21
N MET A 289 -34.99 0.71 -26.93
CA MET A 289 -34.16 0.72 -28.15
C MET A 289 -32.69 1.15 -27.96
N ALA A 290 -32.11 0.95 -26.76
CA ALA A 290 -30.66 1.04 -26.59
C ALA A 290 -29.94 0.00 -27.47
N HIS A 291 -28.88 0.39 -28.16
CA HIS A 291 -28.13 -0.50 -29.04
C HIS A 291 -27.22 -1.42 -28.20
N PRO A 292 -27.45 -2.76 -28.18
CA PRO A 292 -26.69 -3.69 -27.35
C PRO A 292 -25.18 -3.75 -27.66
N ASP A 293 -24.82 -3.39 -28.90
CA ASP A 293 -23.47 -3.36 -29.44
C ASP A 293 -22.91 -1.94 -29.61
N ALA A 294 -23.55 -0.93 -28.99
CA ALA A 294 -22.91 0.37 -28.81
C ALA A 294 -21.52 0.17 -28.18
N ALA A 295 -20.50 0.87 -28.68
CA ALA A 295 -19.12 0.64 -28.27
C ALA A 295 -18.48 1.94 -27.75
N THR A 296 -17.69 1.82 -26.69
CA THR A 296 -16.84 2.91 -26.19
C THR A 296 -15.78 3.33 -27.22
N THR A 297 -15.08 4.43 -26.97
CA THR A 297 -13.90 4.88 -27.74
C THR A 297 -12.80 3.79 -27.86
N ASN A 298 -12.82 2.75 -27.02
CA ASN A 298 -11.90 1.60 -27.05
C ASN A 298 -12.48 0.33 -27.70
N GLY A 299 -13.70 0.38 -28.21
CA GLY A 299 -14.40 -0.76 -28.81
C GLY A 299 -15.00 -1.74 -27.80
N TYR A 300 -15.11 -1.37 -26.51
CA TYR A 300 -15.80 -2.22 -25.54
C TYR A 300 -17.31 -2.02 -25.69
N THR A 301 -18.05 -3.09 -25.99
CA THR A 301 -19.53 -3.09 -25.91
C THR A 301 -20.00 -3.40 -24.49
N PRO A 302 -21.28 -3.17 -24.13
CA PRO A 302 -21.89 -3.63 -22.89
C PRO A 302 -21.58 -5.10 -22.56
N LEU A 303 -21.56 -5.99 -23.55
CA LEU A 303 -21.26 -7.41 -23.36
C LEU A 303 -19.78 -7.67 -22.99
N HIS A 304 -18.84 -6.90 -23.56
CA HIS A 304 -17.43 -6.92 -23.12
C HIS A 304 -17.29 -6.46 -21.67
N ILE A 305 -18.10 -5.47 -21.25
CA ILE A 305 -18.09 -4.97 -19.87
C ILE A 305 -18.66 -6.04 -18.91
N SER A 306 -19.79 -6.68 -19.24
CA SER A 306 -20.32 -7.78 -18.42
C SER A 306 -19.36 -8.98 -18.34
N ALA A 307 -18.61 -9.26 -19.41
CA ALA A 307 -17.56 -10.28 -19.44
C ALA A 307 -16.28 -9.91 -18.63
N ARG A 308 -16.05 -8.61 -18.37
CA ARG A 308 -14.97 -8.14 -17.49
C ARG A 308 -15.37 -8.18 -16.02
N GLU A 309 -16.59 -7.73 -15.72
CA GLU A 309 -17.08 -7.55 -14.35
C GLU A 309 -17.84 -8.79 -13.82
N GLY A 310 -17.82 -9.93 -14.53
CA GLY A 310 -18.42 -11.21 -14.12
C GLY A 310 -19.96 -11.27 -14.11
N GLN A 311 -20.64 -10.36 -14.82
CA GLN A 311 -22.08 -10.13 -14.69
C GLN A 311 -22.92 -11.10 -15.56
N LEU A 312 -23.11 -12.33 -15.07
CA LEU A 312 -23.76 -13.44 -15.80
C LEU A 312 -25.17 -13.11 -16.32
N GLU A 313 -26.07 -12.67 -15.45
CA GLU A 313 -27.48 -12.42 -15.78
C GLU A 313 -27.60 -11.26 -16.78
N THR A 314 -26.72 -10.27 -16.64
CA THR A 314 -26.62 -9.14 -17.56
C THR A 314 -26.09 -9.57 -18.93
N ALA A 315 -25.08 -10.43 -18.97
CA ALA A 315 -24.60 -11.01 -20.22
C ALA A 315 -25.69 -11.83 -20.93
N SER A 316 -26.53 -12.56 -20.19
CA SER A 316 -27.65 -13.32 -20.79
C SER A 316 -28.69 -12.40 -21.41
N VAL A 317 -29.13 -11.36 -20.68
CA VAL A 317 -30.06 -10.36 -21.21
C VAL A 317 -29.51 -9.65 -22.46
N LEU A 318 -28.22 -9.30 -22.47
CA LEU A 318 -27.60 -8.69 -23.65
C LEU A 318 -27.60 -9.65 -24.85
N LEU A 319 -27.21 -10.91 -24.65
CA LEU A 319 -27.20 -11.94 -25.69
C LEU A 319 -28.62 -12.30 -26.19
N GLU A 320 -29.63 -12.24 -25.32
CA GLU A 320 -31.04 -12.43 -25.66
C GLU A 320 -31.62 -11.24 -26.43
N ALA A 321 -31.15 -10.02 -26.15
CA ALA A 321 -31.44 -8.81 -26.92
C ALA A 321 -30.59 -8.68 -28.21
N GLY A 322 -29.81 -9.71 -28.57
CA GLY A 322 -29.07 -9.78 -29.83
C GLY A 322 -27.67 -9.14 -29.83
N ALA A 323 -27.06 -8.90 -28.67
CA ALA A 323 -25.67 -8.45 -28.58
C ALA A 323 -24.70 -9.43 -29.26
N SER A 324 -23.77 -8.93 -30.05
CA SER A 324 -22.79 -9.74 -30.76
C SER A 324 -21.69 -10.26 -29.84
N HIS A 325 -21.67 -11.58 -29.66
CA HIS A 325 -20.64 -12.30 -28.93
C HIS A 325 -19.26 -12.35 -29.63
N SER A 326 -19.14 -11.76 -30.84
CA SER A 326 -17.94 -11.82 -31.69
C SER A 326 -17.41 -10.47 -32.16
N LEU A 327 -18.07 -9.34 -31.82
CA LEU A 327 -17.46 -8.03 -31.97
C LEU A 327 -16.17 -7.93 -31.17
N ALA A 328 -15.24 -7.07 -31.61
CA ALA A 328 -13.92 -6.95 -31.03
C ALA A 328 -13.58 -5.50 -30.66
N THR A 329 -12.91 -5.34 -29.51
CA THR A 329 -12.26 -4.09 -29.08
C THR A 329 -11.16 -3.64 -30.03
N LYS A 330 -10.62 -2.42 -29.85
CA LYS A 330 -9.43 -1.92 -30.60
C LYS A 330 -8.21 -2.86 -30.56
N LYS A 331 -8.04 -3.65 -29.49
CA LYS A 331 -6.97 -4.67 -29.36
C LYS A 331 -7.34 -6.04 -29.99
N GLY A 332 -8.51 -6.16 -30.60
CA GLY A 332 -9.02 -7.38 -31.22
C GLY A 332 -9.66 -8.37 -30.23
N PHE A 333 -9.79 -8.03 -28.95
CA PHE A 333 -10.42 -8.92 -27.96
C PHE A 333 -11.94 -8.89 -28.12
N THR A 334 -12.53 -10.08 -28.28
CA THR A 334 -13.98 -10.34 -28.19
C THR A 334 -14.41 -10.51 -26.71
N PRO A 335 -15.71 -10.56 -26.38
CA PRO A 335 -16.16 -10.78 -25.00
C PRO A 335 -15.58 -12.05 -24.36
N LEU A 336 -15.36 -13.12 -25.15
CA LEU A 336 -14.78 -14.37 -24.66
C LEU A 336 -13.29 -14.22 -24.28
N HIS A 337 -12.51 -13.39 -25.00
CA HIS A 337 -11.15 -13.02 -24.57
C HIS A 337 -11.17 -12.27 -23.25
N VAL A 338 -12.13 -11.35 -23.08
CA VAL A 338 -12.25 -10.55 -21.85
C VAL A 338 -12.63 -11.45 -20.66
N ALA A 339 -13.62 -12.34 -20.82
CA ALA A 339 -13.94 -13.34 -19.79
C ALA A 339 -12.74 -14.24 -19.44
N SER A 340 -11.92 -14.58 -20.45
CA SER A 340 -10.69 -15.38 -20.29
C SER A 340 -9.52 -14.62 -19.67
N LYS A 341 -9.51 -13.28 -19.71
CA LYS A 341 -8.58 -12.42 -18.96
C LYS A 341 -9.00 -12.28 -17.49
N TYR A 342 -10.29 -12.09 -17.23
CA TYR A 342 -10.82 -11.76 -15.90
C TYR A 342 -11.41 -12.97 -15.15
N GLY A 343 -11.07 -14.20 -15.55
CA GLY A 343 -11.49 -15.43 -14.87
C GLY A 343 -13.01 -15.65 -14.78
N SER A 344 -13.79 -14.95 -15.60
CA SER A 344 -15.27 -14.90 -15.52
C SER A 344 -15.91 -16.15 -16.12
N LEU A 345 -15.71 -17.26 -15.41
CA LEU A 345 -16.02 -18.63 -15.84
C LEU A 345 -17.45 -18.79 -16.37
N ASP A 346 -18.45 -18.30 -15.64
CA ASP A 346 -19.85 -18.54 -16.01
C ASP A 346 -20.30 -17.66 -17.19
N VAL A 347 -19.72 -16.47 -17.35
CA VAL A 347 -19.90 -15.66 -18.58
C VAL A 347 -19.21 -16.36 -19.77
N ALA A 348 -18.04 -16.98 -19.58
CA ALA A 348 -17.40 -17.79 -20.61
C ALA A 348 -18.24 -19.01 -21.01
N LYS A 349 -18.85 -19.73 -20.03
CA LYS A 349 -19.80 -20.82 -20.29
C LYS A 349 -20.97 -20.34 -21.15
N LEU A 350 -21.58 -19.22 -20.77
CA LEU A 350 -22.74 -18.64 -21.46
C LEU A 350 -22.39 -18.21 -22.90
N LEU A 351 -21.24 -17.55 -23.11
CA LEU A 351 -20.77 -17.16 -24.44
C LEU A 351 -20.55 -18.39 -25.34
N LEU A 352 -19.93 -19.45 -24.81
CA LEU A 352 -19.69 -20.70 -25.54
C LEU A 352 -21.01 -21.45 -25.83
N GLN A 353 -21.98 -21.45 -24.89
CA GLN A 353 -23.35 -21.96 -25.12
C GLN A 353 -24.08 -21.20 -26.23
N ARG A 354 -23.89 -19.87 -26.30
CA ARG A 354 -24.40 -19.01 -27.39
C ARG A 354 -23.52 -19.05 -28.66
N ARG A 355 -22.64 -20.05 -28.80
CA ARG A 355 -21.81 -20.35 -29.98
C ARG A 355 -20.73 -19.30 -30.30
N ALA A 356 -20.19 -18.60 -29.30
CA ALA A 356 -18.97 -17.83 -29.47
C ALA A 356 -17.80 -18.74 -29.88
N PRO A 357 -16.98 -18.40 -30.91
CA PRO A 357 -15.91 -19.29 -31.35
C PRO A 357 -14.78 -19.37 -30.30
N PRO A 358 -14.40 -20.57 -29.83
CA PRO A 358 -13.41 -20.74 -28.76
C PRO A 358 -12.02 -20.24 -29.18
N ASP A 359 -11.65 -20.45 -30.45
CA ASP A 359 -10.42 -19.93 -31.07
C ASP A 359 -10.65 -18.66 -31.90
N SER A 360 -11.53 -17.76 -31.44
CA SER A 360 -11.60 -16.39 -31.97
C SER A 360 -10.20 -15.75 -31.89
N ALA A 361 -9.58 -15.36 -33.01
CA ALA A 361 -8.24 -14.77 -32.99
C ALA A 361 -8.29 -13.24 -32.87
N GLY A 362 -7.62 -12.68 -31.86
CA GLY A 362 -7.44 -11.24 -31.71
C GLY A 362 -6.40 -10.64 -32.67
N LYS A 363 -6.12 -9.33 -32.54
CA LYS A 363 -5.23 -8.55 -33.44
C LYS A 363 -3.85 -9.20 -33.63
N ASN A 364 -3.36 -9.92 -32.62
CA ASN A 364 -2.06 -10.59 -32.62
C ASN A 364 -2.11 -12.11 -32.82
N GLY A 365 -3.21 -12.64 -33.35
CA GLY A 365 -3.39 -14.09 -33.61
C GLY A 365 -3.63 -14.92 -32.34
N LEU A 366 -3.77 -14.25 -31.20
CA LEU A 366 -3.93 -14.87 -29.89
C LEU A 366 -5.40 -15.16 -29.63
N THR A 367 -5.69 -16.35 -29.09
CA THR A 367 -7.05 -16.84 -28.81
C THR A 367 -7.41 -16.69 -27.32
N PRO A 368 -8.70 -16.81 -26.93
CA PRO A 368 -9.11 -16.91 -25.54
C PRO A 368 -8.28 -17.89 -24.69
N LEU A 369 -7.84 -19.02 -25.24
CA LEU A 369 -7.02 -20.00 -24.52
C LEU A 369 -5.60 -19.47 -24.21
N HIS A 370 -4.99 -18.70 -25.12
CA HIS A 370 -3.73 -18.02 -24.84
C HIS A 370 -3.87 -16.96 -23.74
N VAL A 371 -5.02 -16.27 -23.68
CA VAL A 371 -5.32 -15.27 -22.65
C VAL A 371 -5.59 -15.94 -21.31
N ALA A 372 -6.35 -17.05 -21.30
CA ALA A 372 -6.62 -17.86 -20.12
C ALA A 372 -5.34 -18.46 -19.53
N ALA A 373 -4.42 -18.92 -20.39
CA ALA A 373 -3.06 -19.25 -19.99
C ALA A 373 -2.37 -18.02 -19.38
N HIS A 374 -2.15 -16.93 -20.14
CA HIS A 374 -1.38 -15.77 -19.65
C HIS A 374 -1.82 -15.24 -18.27
N TYR A 375 -3.12 -15.27 -17.95
CA TYR A 375 -3.67 -14.79 -16.69
C TYR A 375 -3.91 -15.85 -15.61
N ASP A 376 -3.43 -17.09 -15.78
CA ASP A 376 -3.63 -18.23 -14.86
C ASP A 376 -5.11 -18.53 -14.55
N ASN A 377 -5.99 -18.34 -15.53
CA ASN A 377 -7.43 -18.59 -15.39
C ASN A 377 -7.75 -20.07 -15.64
N GLN A 378 -7.21 -20.94 -14.79
CA GLN A 378 -7.18 -22.40 -14.93
C GLN A 378 -8.54 -23.02 -15.29
N LYS A 379 -9.60 -22.61 -14.60
CA LYS A 379 -10.98 -23.09 -14.84
C LYS A 379 -11.54 -22.68 -16.21
N VAL A 380 -11.12 -21.52 -16.72
CA VAL A 380 -11.53 -21.03 -18.05
C VAL A 380 -10.71 -21.70 -19.15
N ALA A 381 -9.41 -21.95 -18.92
CA ALA A 381 -8.56 -22.71 -19.84
C ALA A 381 -9.12 -24.14 -20.05
N LEU A 382 -9.47 -24.85 -18.97
CA LEU A 382 -10.13 -26.16 -19.04
C LEU A 382 -11.47 -26.09 -19.79
N LEU A 383 -12.34 -25.12 -19.45
CA LEU A 383 -13.63 -24.93 -20.14
C LEU A 383 -13.50 -24.66 -21.64
N LEU A 384 -12.47 -23.93 -22.07
CA LEU A 384 -12.21 -23.66 -23.48
C LEU A 384 -11.80 -24.95 -24.21
N LEU A 385 -10.94 -25.76 -23.61
CA LEU A 385 -10.54 -27.07 -24.13
C LEU A 385 -11.73 -28.04 -24.20
N ASP A 386 -12.57 -28.08 -23.15
CA ASP A 386 -13.87 -28.82 -23.12
C ASP A 386 -14.89 -28.36 -24.16
N LYS A 387 -14.65 -27.23 -24.82
CA LYS A 387 -15.48 -26.66 -25.89
C LYS A 387 -14.72 -26.57 -27.23
N GLY A 388 -13.61 -27.28 -27.34
CA GLY A 388 -12.89 -27.49 -28.60
C GLY A 388 -11.92 -26.37 -28.99
N ALA A 389 -11.41 -25.59 -28.04
CA ALA A 389 -10.24 -24.74 -28.27
C ALA A 389 -9.01 -25.60 -28.58
N SER A 390 -8.24 -25.26 -29.60
CA SER A 390 -7.04 -25.98 -30.01
C SER A 390 -5.82 -25.53 -29.18
N PRO A 391 -5.13 -26.45 -28.47
CA PRO A 391 -3.89 -26.14 -27.77
C PRO A 391 -2.68 -25.94 -28.73
N HIS A 392 -2.85 -26.23 -30.02
CA HIS A 392 -1.80 -26.09 -31.05
C HIS A 392 -1.84 -24.73 -31.76
N THR A 393 -2.89 -23.92 -31.58
CA THR A 393 -3.02 -22.62 -32.24
C THR A 393 -1.83 -21.72 -31.91
N MET A 394 -1.25 -21.07 -32.92
CA MET A 394 -0.06 -20.22 -32.78
C MET A 394 -0.40 -18.74 -32.97
N ALA A 395 0.10 -17.92 -32.05
CA ALA A 395 0.12 -16.46 -32.12
C ALA A 395 1.00 -15.92 -33.28
N LYS A 396 0.96 -14.60 -33.54
CA LYS A 396 1.78 -13.96 -34.60
C LYS A 396 3.29 -14.20 -34.49
N ASN A 397 3.85 -14.35 -33.29
CA ASN A 397 5.27 -14.69 -33.04
C ASN A 397 5.54 -16.21 -33.04
N GLY A 398 4.49 -17.04 -33.11
CA GLY A 398 4.55 -18.49 -33.09
C GLY A 398 4.40 -19.11 -31.69
N TYR A 399 4.06 -18.33 -30.66
CA TYR A 399 3.79 -18.87 -29.32
C TYR A 399 2.45 -19.63 -29.33
N THR A 400 2.40 -20.78 -28.67
CA THR A 400 1.16 -21.52 -28.34
C THR A 400 0.75 -21.22 -26.89
N PRO A 401 -0.44 -21.64 -26.41
CA PRO A 401 -0.80 -21.53 -25.01
C PRO A 401 0.21 -22.22 -24.07
N LEU A 402 0.83 -23.33 -24.52
CA LEU A 402 1.85 -24.04 -23.75
C LEU A 402 3.17 -23.25 -23.62
N HIS A 403 3.56 -22.47 -24.65
CA HIS A 403 4.71 -21.55 -24.54
C HIS A 403 4.47 -20.49 -23.46
N ILE A 404 3.24 -19.94 -23.40
CA ILE A 404 2.87 -18.93 -22.40
C ILE A 404 2.85 -19.55 -21.00
N ALA A 405 2.21 -20.71 -20.84
CA ALA A 405 2.17 -21.44 -19.57
C ALA A 405 3.58 -21.79 -19.06
N ALA A 406 4.48 -22.18 -19.98
CA ALA A 406 5.87 -22.46 -19.67
C ALA A 406 6.68 -21.22 -19.25
N LYS A 407 6.53 -20.06 -19.94
CA LYS A 407 7.18 -18.79 -19.52
C LYS A 407 6.72 -18.34 -18.13
N LYS A 408 5.43 -18.53 -17.80
CA LYS A 408 4.80 -18.02 -16.56
C LYS A 408 4.68 -19.03 -15.42
N ASN A 409 5.26 -20.21 -15.53
CA ASN A 409 5.21 -21.30 -14.54
C ASN A 409 3.79 -21.79 -14.13
N GLN A 410 2.86 -21.83 -15.08
CA GLN A 410 1.46 -22.18 -14.81
C GLN A 410 1.27 -23.69 -14.87
N MET A 411 1.69 -24.38 -13.81
CA MET A 411 1.81 -25.84 -13.74
C MET A 411 0.50 -26.57 -14.04
N GLU A 412 -0.63 -26.12 -13.49
CA GLU A 412 -1.94 -26.73 -13.72
C GLU A 412 -2.39 -26.54 -15.18
N ILE A 413 -2.22 -25.33 -15.73
CA ILE A 413 -2.60 -25.04 -17.13
C ILE A 413 -1.70 -25.81 -18.11
N ALA A 414 -0.39 -25.88 -17.86
CA ALA A 414 0.52 -26.70 -18.65
C ALA A 414 0.13 -28.18 -18.58
N THR A 415 -0.18 -28.70 -17.39
CA THR A 415 -0.63 -30.09 -17.20
C THR A 415 -1.90 -30.39 -17.99
N VAL A 416 -2.91 -29.49 -17.92
CA VAL A 416 -4.16 -29.65 -18.68
C VAL A 416 -3.93 -29.52 -20.18
N LEU A 417 -3.16 -28.54 -20.66
CA LEU A 417 -2.79 -28.43 -22.08
C LEU A 417 -2.12 -29.72 -22.60
N LEU A 418 -1.21 -30.29 -21.83
CA LEU A 418 -0.52 -31.55 -22.16
C LEU A 418 -1.46 -32.77 -22.12
N GLN A 419 -2.50 -32.77 -21.28
CA GLN A 419 -3.56 -33.79 -21.30
C GLN A 419 -4.44 -33.69 -22.57
N TYR A 420 -4.70 -32.47 -23.06
CA TYR A 420 -5.45 -32.22 -24.30
C TYR A 420 -4.55 -32.24 -25.55
N GLY A 421 -3.32 -32.78 -25.45
CA GLY A 421 -2.47 -33.10 -26.61
C GLY A 421 -1.48 -32.00 -27.06
N ALA A 422 -1.29 -30.93 -26.26
CA ALA A 422 -0.35 -29.87 -26.61
C ALA A 422 1.08 -30.40 -26.87
N GLU A 423 1.65 -30.03 -28.02
CA GLU A 423 2.99 -30.48 -28.42
C GLU A 423 4.10 -29.83 -27.58
N THR A 424 4.91 -30.66 -26.92
CA THR A 424 6.09 -30.23 -26.13
C THR A 424 7.27 -29.73 -26.98
N ASN A 425 7.32 -30.13 -28.25
CA ASN A 425 8.44 -29.87 -29.17
C ASN A 425 8.11 -28.86 -30.28
N ILE A 426 6.91 -28.27 -30.29
CA ILE A 426 6.53 -27.23 -31.26
C ILE A 426 7.38 -25.97 -31.03
N VAL A 427 7.75 -25.30 -32.13
CA VAL A 427 8.70 -24.17 -32.13
C VAL A 427 8.06 -22.85 -32.57
N THR A 428 8.46 -21.75 -31.94
CA THR A 428 8.14 -20.38 -32.38
C THR A 428 8.84 -20.02 -33.69
N LYS A 429 8.56 -18.82 -34.23
CA LYS A 429 9.29 -18.28 -35.40
C LYS A 429 10.80 -18.14 -35.18
N GLN A 430 11.28 -18.12 -33.94
CA GLN A 430 12.71 -18.09 -33.61
C GLN A 430 13.33 -19.47 -33.36
N GLY A 431 12.56 -20.56 -33.40
CA GLY A 431 13.02 -21.92 -33.04
C GLY A 431 12.99 -22.21 -31.54
N VAL A 432 12.33 -21.37 -30.74
CA VAL A 432 12.18 -21.53 -29.28
C VAL A 432 11.07 -22.55 -29.02
N THR A 433 11.23 -23.45 -28.03
CA THR A 433 10.19 -24.38 -27.57
C THR A 433 9.67 -23.98 -26.18
N PRO A 434 8.58 -24.56 -25.65
CA PRO A 434 8.15 -24.32 -24.27
C PRO A 434 9.26 -24.64 -23.24
N LEU A 435 10.06 -25.68 -23.50
CA LEU A 435 11.19 -26.06 -22.63
C LEU A 435 12.32 -25.01 -22.61
N HIS A 436 12.56 -24.31 -23.72
CA HIS A 436 13.52 -23.19 -23.74
C HIS A 436 13.06 -22.08 -22.79
N LEU A 437 11.79 -21.67 -22.86
CA LEU A 437 11.23 -20.61 -22.01
C LEU A 437 11.26 -21.01 -20.52
N ALA A 438 10.83 -22.24 -20.19
CA ALA A 438 10.92 -22.74 -18.81
C ALA A 438 12.38 -22.77 -18.29
N SER A 439 13.36 -23.04 -19.16
CA SER A 439 14.78 -23.11 -18.80
C SER A 439 15.44 -21.74 -18.62
N GLN A 440 15.02 -20.74 -19.41
CA GLN A 440 15.46 -19.35 -19.27
C GLN A 440 14.93 -18.73 -17.97
N GLU A 441 13.64 -18.86 -17.72
CA GLU A 441 12.97 -18.27 -16.55
C GLU A 441 13.33 -19.01 -15.23
N GLY A 442 13.74 -20.28 -15.32
CA GLY A 442 14.24 -21.06 -14.19
C GLY A 442 13.26 -22.05 -13.55
N HIS A 443 12.16 -22.35 -14.24
CA HIS A 443 11.03 -23.11 -13.71
C HIS A 443 11.33 -24.62 -13.73
N ALA A 444 12.03 -25.09 -12.70
CA ALA A 444 12.49 -26.48 -12.58
C ALA A 444 11.35 -27.51 -12.70
N ASP A 445 10.24 -27.33 -11.99
CA ASP A 445 9.11 -28.27 -12.02
C ASP A 445 8.42 -28.28 -13.39
N MET A 446 8.32 -27.13 -14.06
CA MET A 446 7.81 -27.01 -15.43
C MET A 446 8.73 -27.71 -16.43
N ALA A 447 10.05 -27.55 -16.30
CA ALA A 447 11.02 -28.23 -17.15
C ALA A 447 10.96 -29.76 -16.94
N ALA A 448 10.83 -30.23 -15.69
CA ALA A 448 10.63 -31.64 -15.37
C ALA A 448 9.31 -32.20 -15.95
N LEU A 449 8.21 -31.45 -15.85
CA LEU A 449 6.91 -31.80 -16.44
C LEU A 449 7.00 -31.92 -17.96
N LEU A 450 7.61 -30.94 -18.63
CA LEU A 450 7.77 -30.92 -20.09
C LEU A 450 8.65 -32.09 -20.57
N VAL A 451 9.79 -32.34 -19.93
CA VAL A 451 10.67 -33.48 -20.27
C VAL A 451 9.98 -34.82 -19.98
N GLY A 452 9.26 -34.94 -18.85
CA GLY A 452 8.41 -36.09 -18.52
C GLY A 452 7.22 -36.29 -19.49
N LYS A 453 6.95 -35.32 -20.36
CA LYS A 453 6.01 -35.39 -21.50
C LYS A 453 6.72 -35.32 -22.86
N GLY A 454 7.99 -35.74 -22.91
CA GLY A 454 8.71 -35.96 -24.17
C GLY A 454 9.32 -34.71 -24.82
N ALA A 455 9.48 -33.60 -24.07
CA ALA A 455 10.24 -32.45 -24.56
C ALA A 455 11.72 -32.82 -24.78
N GLN A 456 12.24 -32.56 -25.98
CA GLN A 456 13.61 -32.86 -26.36
C GLN A 456 14.56 -31.76 -25.87
N VAL A 457 15.51 -32.14 -25.02
CA VAL A 457 16.54 -31.24 -24.47
C VAL A 457 17.60 -30.78 -25.49
N THR A 458 17.55 -31.30 -26.72
CA THR A 458 18.54 -31.12 -27.80
C THR A 458 18.11 -30.17 -28.90
N ILE A 459 16.83 -29.75 -28.95
CA ILE A 459 16.32 -28.81 -29.97
C ILE A 459 17.08 -27.47 -29.84
N GLN A 460 17.39 -26.87 -31.00
CA GLN A 460 18.12 -25.61 -31.10
C GLN A 460 17.25 -24.49 -31.67
N THR A 461 17.41 -23.28 -31.13
CA THR A 461 16.89 -22.04 -31.72
C THR A 461 17.59 -21.71 -33.05
N LYS A 462 17.13 -20.66 -33.74
CA LYS A 462 17.79 -20.15 -34.96
C LYS A 462 19.25 -19.68 -34.75
N SER A 463 19.71 -19.41 -33.53
CA SER A 463 21.13 -19.13 -33.21
C SER A 463 21.93 -20.38 -32.79
N GLY A 464 21.30 -21.54 -32.65
CA GLY A 464 21.97 -22.77 -32.18
C GLY A 464 21.96 -22.96 -30.66
N LEU A 465 21.28 -22.08 -29.91
CA LEU A 465 21.10 -22.22 -28.46
C LEU A 465 20.14 -23.37 -28.17
N THR A 466 20.48 -24.24 -27.23
CA THR A 466 19.59 -25.27 -26.65
C THR A 466 19.03 -24.79 -25.29
N PRO A 467 18.05 -25.47 -24.66
CA PRO A 467 17.51 -25.03 -23.37
C PRO A 467 18.55 -24.87 -22.27
N ILE A 468 19.63 -25.68 -22.28
CA ILE A 468 20.72 -25.56 -21.30
C ILE A 468 21.61 -24.34 -21.53
N HIS A 469 21.69 -23.78 -22.74
CA HIS A 469 22.36 -22.50 -22.96
C HIS A 469 21.60 -21.36 -22.28
N LEU A 470 20.26 -21.37 -22.34
CA LEU A 470 19.43 -20.35 -21.68
C LEU A 470 19.46 -20.51 -20.16
N ALA A 471 19.41 -21.74 -19.65
CA ALA A 471 19.64 -22.01 -18.23
C ALA A 471 21.02 -21.50 -17.79
N ALA A 472 22.05 -21.63 -18.63
CA ALA A 472 23.41 -21.17 -18.34
C ALA A 472 23.62 -19.65 -18.46
N GLN A 473 22.84 -18.97 -19.29
CA GLN A 473 22.77 -17.50 -19.36
C GLN A 473 22.19 -16.90 -18.07
N GLU A 474 21.22 -17.57 -17.46
CA GLU A 474 20.38 -17.02 -16.39
C GLU A 474 20.68 -17.63 -14.99
N ASP A 475 21.83 -18.31 -14.81
CA ASP A 475 22.29 -19.06 -13.62
C ASP A 475 21.29 -20.11 -13.06
N LYS A 476 20.44 -20.69 -13.92
CA LYS A 476 19.35 -21.61 -13.54
C LYS A 476 19.83 -23.05 -13.30
N VAL A 477 20.75 -23.23 -12.34
CA VAL A 477 21.38 -24.52 -12.01
C VAL A 477 20.36 -25.65 -11.79
N GLY A 478 19.23 -25.35 -11.12
CA GLY A 478 18.17 -26.33 -10.87
C GLY A 478 17.51 -26.89 -12.15
N VAL A 479 17.42 -26.10 -13.22
CA VAL A 479 16.95 -26.60 -14.52
C VAL A 479 18.08 -27.29 -15.27
N ALA A 480 19.30 -26.74 -15.24
CA ALA A 480 20.46 -27.34 -15.89
C ALA A 480 20.74 -28.77 -15.38
N GLU A 481 20.51 -29.05 -14.10
CA GLU A 481 20.56 -30.40 -13.53
C GLU A 481 19.52 -31.36 -14.13
N ILE A 482 18.28 -30.91 -14.29
CA ILE A 482 17.19 -31.70 -14.90
C ILE A 482 17.53 -32.00 -16.38
N LEU A 483 17.99 -30.99 -17.11
CA LEU A 483 18.41 -31.14 -18.51
C LEU A 483 19.60 -32.10 -18.65
N ALA A 484 20.63 -31.97 -17.81
CA ALA A 484 21.80 -32.85 -17.82
C ALA A 484 21.43 -34.31 -17.52
N LYS A 485 20.63 -34.55 -16.47
CA LYS A 485 20.08 -35.89 -16.15
C LYS A 485 19.22 -36.48 -17.26
N SER A 486 18.66 -35.63 -18.12
CA SER A 486 17.83 -35.99 -19.27
C SER A 486 18.61 -36.06 -20.59
N GLY A 487 19.95 -36.10 -20.54
CA GLY A 487 20.81 -36.30 -21.71
C GLY A 487 21.17 -35.03 -22.49
N ALA A 488 21.05 -33.84 -21.89
CA ALA A 488 21.51 -32.61 -22.54
C ALA A 488 23.05 -32.58 -22.69
N ASN A 489 23.53 -32.40 -23.91
CA ASN A 489 24.96 -32.25 -24.20
C ASN A 489 25.50 -30.93 -23.62
N LEU A 490 26.35 -31.02 -22.59
CA LEU A 490 26.93 -29.87 -21.89
C LEU A 490 27.96 -29.09 -22.71
N ASP A 491 28.52 -29.72 -23.75
CA ASP A 491 29.45 -29.12 -24.71
C ASP A 491 28.82 -28.90 -26.09
N GLN A 492 27.47 -28.87 -26.16
CA GLN A 492 26.78 -28.48 -27.38
C GLN A 492 27.21 -27.08 -27.79
N GLN A 493 27.61 -26.91 -29.05
CA GLN A 493 28.01 -25.62 -29.59
C GLN A 493 26.87 -24.90 -30.32
N THR A 494 26.81 -23.58 -30.16
CA THR A 494 25.99 -22.64 -30.96
C THR A 494 26.55 -22.41 -32.36
N LYS A 495 25.92 -21.53 -33.16
CA LYS A 495 26.42 -21.17 -34.50
C LYS A 495 27.74 -20.38 -34.47
N LEU A 496 28.05 -19.63 -33.42
CA LEU A 496 29.39 -19.04 -33.21
C LEU A 496 30.37 -19.95 -32.43
N GLY A 497 29.92 -21.10 -31.95
CA GLY A 497 30.75 -22.09 -31.25
C GLY A 497 30.85 -21.88 -29.73
N TYR A 498 29.99 -21.05 -29.13
CA TYR A 498 29.89 -20.99 -27.68
C TYR A 498 29.31 -22.30 -27.15
N THR A 499 29.82 -22.81 -26.03
CA THR A 499 29.19 -23.87 -25.23
C THR A 499 28.50 -23.25 -24.01
N PRO A 500 27.55 -23.94 -23.34
CA PRO A 500 26.94 -23.47 -22.09
C PRO A 500 27.95 -22.99 -21.04
N LEU A 501 29.14 -23.62 -20.97
CA LEU A 501 30.22 -23.19 -20.08
C LEU A 501 30.80 -21.82 -20.46
N ILE A 502 30.98 -21.54 -21.75
CA ILE A 502 31.46 -20.23 -22.23
C ILE A 502 30.38 -19.16 -21.99
N VAL A 503 29.10 -19.49 -22.17
CA VAL A 503 27.97 -18.61 -21.82
C VAL A 503 27.99 -18.28 -20.32
N ALA A 504 28.08 -19.28 -19.44
CA ALA A 504 28.15 -19.05 -17.99
C ALA A 504 29.35 -18.17 -17.57
N CYS A 505 30.51 -18.35 -18.22
CA CYS A 505 31.68 -17.48 -18.03
C CYS A 505 31.50 -16.05 -18.57
N HIS A 506 30.66 -15.84 -19.59
CA HIS A 506 30.34 -14.52 -20.13
C HIS A 506 29.48 -13.69 -19.16
N TYR A 507 28.47 -14.31 -18.54
CA TYR A 507 27.53 -13.61 -17.65
C TYR A 507 27.96 -13.55 -16.17
N GLY A 508 29.05 -14.22 -15.79
CA GLY A 508 29.53 -14.23 -14.39
C GLY A 508 28.87 -15.29 -13.51
N ASN A 509 28.21 -16.28 -14.11
CA ASN A 509 27.36 -17.27 -13.45
C ASN A 509 28.19 -18.38 -12.79
N ALA A 510 28.86 -18.05 -11.68
CA ALA A 510 29.82 -18.92 -11.02
C ALA A 510 29.22 -20.25 -10.51
N LYS A 511 27.93 -20.28 -10.13
CA LYS A 511 27.26 -21.52 -9.71
C LYS A 511 27.07 -22.45 -10.91
N MET A 512 26.57 -21.92 -12.02
CA MET A 512 26.51 -22.65 -13.29
C MET A 512 27.87 -23.15 -13.78
N VAL A 513 28.93 -22.34 -13.70
CA VAL A 513 30.30 -22.76 -14.07
C VAL A 513 30.74 -23.97 -13.25
N ASN A 514 30.57 -23.93 -11.92
CA ASN A 514 30.89 -25.07 -11.05
C ASN A 514 30.05 -26.31 -11.39
N PHE A 515 28.74 -26.15 -11.57
CA PHE A 515 27.84 -27.25 -11.95
C PHE A 515 28.25 -27.91 -13.27
N LEU A 516 28.52 -27.12 -14.32
CA LEU A 516 28.89 -27.64 -15.64
C LEU A 516 30.22 -28.40 -15.60
N LEU A 517 31.23 -27.88 -14.90
CA LEU A 517 32.53 -28.53 -14.73
C LEU A 517 32.39 -29.85 -13.94
N GLN A 518 31.63 -29.85 -12.84
CA GLN A 518 31.35 -31.05 -12.03
C GLN A 518 30.63 -32.15 -12.81
N ASN A 519 29.84 -31.79 -13.84
CA ASN A 519 29.14 -32.74 -14.71
C ASN A 519 29.92 -33.04 -16.01
N GLY A 520 31.19 -32.61 -16.12
CA GLY A 520 32.10 -33.02 -17.18
C GLY A 520 32.20 -32.11 -18.40
N ALA A 521 31.70 -30.87 -18.35
CA ALA A 521 31.85 -29.92 -19.47
C ALA A 521 33.32 -29.56 -19.75
N THR A 522 33.68 -29.43 -21.03
CA THR A 522 35.07 -29.31 -21.47
C THR A 522 35.64 -27.92 -21.20
N VAL A 523 36.36 -27.78 -20.08
CA VAL A 523 37.02 -26.55 -19.59
C VAL A 523 37.92 -25.84 -20.63
N ASN A 524 38.45 -26.56 -21.62
CA ASN A 524 39.31 -26.07 -22.68
C ASN A 524 38.63 -26.01 -24.08
N ALA A 525 37.30 -26.09 -24.15
CA ALA A 525 36.54 -25.93 -25.39
C ALA A 525 36.82 -24.57 -26.05
N LYS A 526 36.66 -24.47 -27.37
CA LYS A 526 36.94 -23.26 -28.16
C LYS A 526 35.76 -22.82 -29.02
N THR A 527 35.49 -21.50 -29.03
CA THR A 527 34.63 -20.85 -30.03
C THR A 527 35.27 -20.87 -31.43
N LYS A 528 34.52 -20.47 -32.46
CA LYS A 528 35.08 -20.31 -33.82
C LYS A 528 36.24 -19.31 -33.91
N ASN A 529 36.29 -18.34 -33.01
CA ASN A 529 37.36 -17.35 -32.88
C ASN A 529 38.51 -17.83 -31.96
N GLY A 530 38.41 -19.04 -31.43
CA GLY A 530 39.41 -19.69 -30.58
C GLY A 530 39.38 -19.31 -29.10
N TYR A 531 38.38 -18.55 -28.64
CA TYR A 531 38.20 -18.22 -27.22
C TYR A 531 37.84 -19.46 -26.41
N THR A 532 38.47 -19.62 -25.25
CA THR A 532 38.11 -20.64 -24.24
C THR A 532 37.29 -20.00 -23.12
N PRO A 533 36.63 -20.79 -22.24
CA PRO A 533 36.00 -20.26 -21.01
C PRO A 533 36.90 -19.29 -20.22
N LEU A 534 38.21 -19.57 -20.16
CA LEU A 534 39.20 -18.73 -19.48
C LEU A 534 39.44 -17.38 -20.17
N HIS A 535 39.44 -17.34 -21.51
CA HIS A 535 39.48 -16.07 -22.26
C HIS A 535 38.22 -15.25 -22.03
N GLN A 536 37.06 -15.90 -21.97
CA GLN A 536 35.78 -15.23 -21.75
C GLN A 536 35.70 -14.65 -20.34
N ALA A 537 36.09 -15.42 -19.31
CA ALA A 537 36.12 -14.94 -17.93
C ALA A 537 37.15 -13.80 -17.72
N ALA A 538 38.30 -13.86 -18.41
CA ALA A 538 39.30 -12.80 -18.41
C ALA A 538 38.88 -11.53 -19.16
N GLN A 539 38.01 -11.65 -20.16
CA GLN A 539 37.38 -10.49 -20.81
C GLN A 539 36.38 -9.77 -19.89
N GLN A 540 35.71 -10.50 -19.00
CA GLN A 540 34.66 -9.95 -18.12
C GLN A 540 35.16 -9.62 -16.70
N GLY A 541 36.48 -9.67 -16.45
CA GLY A 541 37.06 -9.36 -15.12
C GLY A 541 36.77 -10.39 -14.01
N ASN A 542 36.19 -11.55 -14.32
CA ASN A 542 35.60 -12.47 -13.34
C ASN A 542 36.64 -13.37 -12.63
N THR A 543 37.41 -12.79 -11.71
CA THR A 543 38.50 -13.45 -10.94
C THR A 543 38.10 -14.78 -10.29
N HIS A 544 36.91 -14.88 -9.69
CA HIS A 544 36.45 -16.10 -9.04
C HIS A 544 36.23 -17.24 -10.05
N ILE A 545 35.64 -16.95 -11.21
CA ILE A 545 35.47 -17.93 -12.30
C ILE A 545 36.83 -18.33 -12.88
N ILE A 546 37.77 -17.40 -13.02
CA ILE A 546 39.16 -17.70 -13.43
C ILE A 546 39.81 -18.71 -12.48
N ASN A 547 39.69 -18.50 -11.16
CA ASN A 547 40.22 -19.45 -10.18
C ASN A 547 39.57 -20.84 -10.31
N VAL A 548 38.25 -20.92 -10.42
CA VAL A 548 37.50 -22.18 -10.61
C VAL A 548 37.94 -22.89 -11.91
N LEU A 549 38.09 -22.16 -13.01
CA LEU A 549 38.55 -22.71 -14.29
C LEU A 549 39.98 -23.24 -14.21
N LEU A 550 40.91 -22.51 -13.58
CA LEU A 550 42.30 -22.93 -13.42
C LEU A 550 42.41 -24.17 -12.51
N GLN A 551 41.65 -24.22 -11.42
CA GLN A 551 41.54 -25.40 -10.54
C GLN A 551 41.02 -26.64 -11.28
N ASN A 552 40.18 -26.45 -12.32
CA ASN A 552 39.66 -27.51 -13.18
C ASN A 552 40.51 -27.74 -14.46
N GLY A 553 41.74 -27.22 -14.53
CA GLY A 553 42.68 -27.51 -15.62
C GLY A 553 42.53 -26.67 -16.89
N ALA A 554 41.96 -25.47 -16.80
CA ALA A 554 42.02 -24.48 -17.89
C ALA A 554 43.46 -24.09 -18.20
N LYS A 555 43.85 -24.09 -19.48
CA LYS A 555 45.23 -23.78 -19.90
C LYS A 555 45.45 -22.26 -20.00
N PRO A 556 46.27 -21.62 -19.13
CA PRO A 556 46.43 -20.16 -19.13
C PRO A 556 47.11 -19.63 -20.40
N ASN A 557 48.02 -20.42 -20.97
CA ASN A 557 48.78 -20.08 -22.18
C ASN A 557 48.07 -20.53 -23.48
N ALA A 558 46.79 -20.88 -23.43
CA ALA A 558 46.00 -21.09 -24.64
C ALA A 558 45.88 -19.78 -25.43
N MET A 559 45.91 -19.86 -26.76
CA MET A 559 45.78 -18.70 -27.66
C MET A 559 44.48 -18.77 -28.47
N THR A 560 43.88 -17.59 -28.69
CA THR A 560 42.81 -17.32 -29.67
C THR A 560 43.35 -17.35 -31.10
N VAL A 561 42.47 -17.34 -32.11
CA VAL A 561 42.88 -17.22 -33.53
C VAL A 561 43.66 -15.92 -33.79
N ASN A 562 43.36 -14.86 -33.03
CA ASN A 562 44.04 -13.56 -33.09
C ASN A 562 45.33 -13.52 -32.23
N GLY A 563 45.89 -14.66 -31.82
CA GLY A 563 47.14 -14.73 -31.04
C GLY A 563 47.07 -14.27 -29.57
N ASN A 564 45.94 -13.72 -29.13
CA ASN A 564 45.78 -13.25 -27.75
C ASN A 564 45.62 -14.44 -26.79
N THR A 565 46.28 -14.37 -25.63
CA THR A 565 46.03 -15.22 -24.44
C THR A 565 45.07 -14.52 -23.47
N ALA A 566 44.54 -15.25 -22.48
CA ALA A 566 43.67 -14.70 -21.43
C ALA A 566 44.36 -13.54 -20.66
N LEU A 567 45.65 -13.67 -20.35
CA LEU A 567 46.45 -12.62 -19.69
C LEU A 567 46.59 -11.37 -20.58
N GLY A 568 46.74 -11.54 -21.89
CA GLY A 568 46.77 -10.44 -22.86
C GLY A 568 45.46 -9.67 -22.92
N ILE A 569 44.32 -10.39 -22.91
CA ILE A 569 42.98 -9.78 -22.88
C ILE A 569 42.77 -8.98 -21.59
N ALA A 570 43.05 -9.57 -20.43
CA ALA A 570 42.89 -8.90 -19.14
C ALA A 570 43.77 -7.64 -19.02
N ARG A 571 45.01 -7.69 -19.53
CA ARG A 571 45.93 -6.54 -19.55
C ARG A 571 45.44 -5.44 -20.49
N ARG A 572 44.88 -5.78 -21.65
CA ARG A 572 44.28 -4.81 -22.61
C ARG A 572 43.07 -4.08 -22.03
N LEU A 573 42.30 -4.73 -21.15
CA LEU A 573 41.08 -4.19 -20.56
C LEU A 573 41.29 -3.57 -19.16
N GLY A 574 42.48 -3.72 -18.56
CA GLY A 574 42.84 -3.07 -17.30
C GLY A 574 42.41 -3.81 -16.02
N TYR A 575 42.02 -5.08 -16.11
CA TYR A 575 41.60 -5.87 -14.92
C TYR A 575 42.81 -6.31 -14.08
N ILE A 576 43.31 -5.41 -13.23
CA ILE A 576 44.52 -5.58 -12.40
C ILE A 576 44.49 -6.92 -11.63
N SER A 577 43.41 -7.19 -10.90
CA SER A 577 43.26 -8.41 -10.10
C SER A 577 43.28 -9.70 -10.93
N VAL A 578 42.71 -9.69 -12.14
CA VAL A 578 42.79 -10.82 -13.08
C VAL A 578 44.22 -10.97 -13.62
N VAL A 579 44.90 -9.85 -13.91
CA VAL A 579 46.30 -9.86 -14.36
C VAL A 579 47.22 -10.44 -13.28
N ASP A 580 47.02 -10.10 -12.00
CA ASP A 580 47.78 -10.68 -10.90
C ASP A 580 47.49 -12.18 -10.72
N THR A 581 46.22 -12.60 -10.70
CA THR A 581 45.81 -14.02 -10.61
C THR A 581 46.38 -14.86 -11.75
N LEU A 582 46.27 -14.39 -13.00
CA LEU A 582 46.83 -15.10 -14.15
C LEU A 582 48.35 -15.06 -14.16
N ARG A 583 48.99 -13.98 -13.68
CA ARG A 583 50.45 -13.88 -13.64
C ARG A 583 51.05 -14.96 -12.72
N VAL A 584 50.55 -15.10 -11.49
CA VAL A 584 51.04 -16.12 -10.53
C VAL A 584 51.03 -17.52 -11.16
N VAL A 585 49.89 -17.93 -11.76
CA VAL A 585 49.74 -19.27 -12.35
C VAL A 585 50.55 -19.44 -13.66
N THR A 586 50.95 -18.36 -14.34
CA THR A 586 51.96 -18.43 -15.41
C THR A 586 53.39 -18.48 -14.88
N GLU A 587 53.69 -17.81 -13.76
CA GLU A 587 55.04 -17.75 -13.18
C GLU A 587 55.44 -19.06 -12.48
N GLU A 588 54.50 -19.77 -11.82
CA GLU A 588 54.75 -21.10 -11.23
C GLU A 588 55.09 -22.20 -12.25
N ILE A 589 54.79 -21.99 -13.53
CA ILE A 589 54.93 -23.01 -14.59
C ILE A 589 56.10 -22.69 -15.55
N ILE A 590 56.55 -21.43 -15.64
CA ILE A 590 57.53 -20.99 -16.65
C ILE A 590 58.94 -20.82 -16.04
N THR A 591 59.61 -21.96 -15.82
CA THR A 591 61.06 -22.00 -15.58
C THR A 591 61.83 -22.37 -16.86
N THR A 592 61.44 -21.83 -18.02
CA THR A 592 62.27 -21.87 -19.24
C THR A 592 61.87 -20.81 -20.28
N THR A 593 62.83 -19.94 -20.62
CA THR A 593 63.10 -19.28 -21.92
C THR A 593 61.93 -18.83 -22.82
N THR A 594 61.81 -17.52 -23.09
CA THR A 594 62.41 -16.84 -24.28
C THR A 594 61.84 -15.42 -24.43
N THR A 595 62.69 -14.43 -24.75
CA THR A 595 62.25 -13.06 -25.09
C THR A 595 61.90 -12.91 -26.58
N VAL A 596 60.71 -12.42 -26.89
CA VAL A 596 60.33 -11.92 -28.23
C VAL A 596 59.54 -10.62 -28.09
N THR A 597 59.81 -9.65 -28.97
CA THR A 597 59.20 -8.30 -28.95
C THR A 597 58.40 -8.03 -30.24
N GLU A 598 57.07 -8.04 -30.17
CA GLU A 598 56.21 -7.75 -31.33
C GLU A 598 55.18 -6.63 -31.09
N LYS A 599 55.12 -5.69 -32.04
CA LYS A 599 54.18 -4.56 -32.05
C LYS A 599 52.79 -5.02 -32.50
N HIS A 600 51.84 -5.10 -31.58
CA HIS A 600 50.45 -5.45 -31.91
C HIS A 600 49.60 -4.24 -32.31
N LYS A 601 48.81 -4.38 -33.37
CA LYS A 601 47.77 -3.41 -33.78
C LYS A 601 46.56 -3.50 -32.82
N LEU A 602 45.80 -2.39 -32.70
CA LEU A 602 44.53 -2.42 -31.97
C LEU A 602 43.47 -3.22 -32.73
N ASN A 603 43.04 -4.34 -32.14
CA ASN A 603 41.83 -5.07 -32.51
C ASN A 603 40.78 -4.98 -31.37
N VAL A 604 39.50 -4.98 -31.75
CA VAL A 604 38.34 -4.86 -30.85
C VAL A 604 38.16 -6.15 -30.01
N PRO A 605 37.56 -6.11 -28.79
CA PRO A 605 37.15 -7.31 -28.06
C PRO A 605 36.02 -8.07 -28.78
N GLU A 606 35.86 -9.37 -28.49
CA GLU A 606 34.78 -10.17 -29.06
C GLU A 606 33.50 -9.98 -28.24
N THR A 607 32.44 -9.42 -28.83
CA THR A 607 31.14 -9.31 -28.19
C THR A 607 30.29 -10.55 -28.46
N MET A 608 29.79 -11.18 -27.40
CA MET A 608 28.80 -12.26 -27.54
C MET A 608 27.50 -11.67 -28.08
N THR A 609 27.10 -12.09 -29.28
CA THR A 609 25.94 -11.56 -30.00
C THR A 609 24.78 -12.55 -30.11
N GLU A 610 24.98 -13.80 -29.67
CA GLU A 610 23.95 -14.84 -29.59
C GLU A 610 23.19 -14.79 -28.26
N VAL A 611 22.61 -13.63 -27.94
CA VAL A 611 21.64 -13.48 -26.83
C VAL A 611 20.25 -13.79 -27.38
N LEU A 612 19.49 -14.66 -26.72
CA LEU A 612 18.09 -14.89 -27.07
C LEU A 612 17.19 -13.89 -26.32
N ASP A 613 17.04 -12.70 -26.87
CA ASP A 613 16.09 -11.72 -26.33
C ASP A 613 14.66 -12.06 -26.77
N VAL A 614 13.94 -12.73 -25.88
CA VAL A 614 12.49 -13.03 -26.01
C VAL A 614 11.60 -11.92 -25.44
N SER A 615 12.13 -10.72 -25.16
CA SER A 615 11.34 -9.53 -24.86
C SER A 615 11.02 -8.72 -26.13
N ASP A 616 11.97 -8.61 -27.08
CA ASP A 616 11.78 -7.90 -28.37
C ASP A 616 10.69 -8.52 -29.28
N GLU A 617 10.30 -9.79 -29.08
CA GLU A 617 9.15 -10.42 -29.79
C GLU A 617 7.78 -10.09 -29.15
N GLU A 618 7.74 -9.35 -28.03
CA GLU A 618 6.51 -8.78 -27.44
C GLU A 618 6.15 -7.43 -28.10
N GLY A 619 6.13 -7.39 -29.44
CA GLY A 619 6.00 -6.15 -30.21
C GLY A 619 4.78 -5.29 -29.85
N ASP A 620 5.05 -4.02 -29.52
CA ASP A 620 4.24 -2.85 -29.09
C ASP A 620 2.77 -3.02 -28.64
N ASP A 621 1.95 -3.82 -29.32
CA ASP A 621 0.60 -4.20 -28.89
C ASP A 621 0.66 -5.30 -27.80
N THR A 622 1.30 -5.03 -26.66
CA THR A 622 1.29 -6.00 -25.54
C THR A 622 -0.16 -6.28 -25.08
N MET A 623 -0.43 -7.57 -24.89
CA MET A 623 -1.78 -8.11 -24.64
C MET A 623 -2.36 -7.65 -23.30
N THR A 624 -1.51 -7.13 -22.43
CA THR A 624 -1.79 -6.86 -21.03
C THR A 624 -1.32 -5.45 -20.68
N GLY A 625 -2.23 -4.47 -20.77
CA GLY A 625 -2.06 -3.17 -20.09
C GLY A 625 -2.23 -3.31 -18.57
N ASP A 626 -1.55 -4.31 -18.01
CA ASP A 626 -1.72 -4.90 -16.67
C ASP A 626 -0.66 -6.02 -16.50
N GLY A 627 0.62 -5.64 -16.39
CA GLY A 627 1.73 -6.57 -16.09
C GLY A 627 3.10 -6.22 -16.67
N GLY A 628 4.08 -5.92 -15.80
CA GLY A 628 5.51 -6.02 -16.13
C GLY A 628 6.23 -4.68 -16.25
N GLU A 629 6.36 -4.17 -17.47
CA GLU A 629 6.94 -2.85 -17.72
C GLU A 629 5.84 -1.79 -17.85
N TYR A 630 5.87 -0.79 -16.95
CA TYR A 630 4.85 0.24 -16.92
C TYR A 630 5.11 1.33 -17.96
N LEU A 631 4.40 1.21 -19.08
CA LEU A 631 3.70 2.27 -19.83
C LEU A 631 4.28 3.69 -19.66
N ARG A 632 4.71 4.31 -20.77
CA ARG A 632 5.07 5.74 -20.73
C ARG A 632 3.84 6.57 -20.35
N ALA A 633 4.07 7.79 -19.89
CA ALA A 633 3.01 8.72 -19.46
C ALA A 633 2.08 9.19 -20.61
N GLU A 634 2.22 8.62 -21.81
CA GLU A 634 1.36 8.78 -22.99
C GLU A 634 0.37 7.60 -23.13
N ASP A 635 0.84 6.35 -23.00
CA ASP A 635 0.03 5.14 -23.22
C ASP A 635 -1.04 4.93 -22.15
N LEU A 636 -0.79 5.41 -20.92
CA LEU A 636 -1.76 5.41 -19.82
C LEU A 636 -2.96 6.34 -20.05
N ARG A 637 -2.99 7.13 -21.13
CA ARG A 637 -4.08 8.09 -21.41
C ARG A 637 -5.31 7.44 -22.05
N GLU A 638 -5.19 6.27 -22.68
CA GLU A 638 -6.30 5.66 -23.43
C GLU A 638 -7.25 4.76 -22.59
N LEU A 639 -6.95 4.41 -21.33
CA LEU A 639 -7.68 3.35 -20.59
C LEU A 639 -8.48 3.73 -19.32
N GLY A 640 -8.67 5.02 -19.03
CA GLY A 640 -9.86 5.52 -18.33
C GLY A 640 -10.14 5.05 -16.88
N ASP A 641 -9.40 5.57 -15.89
CA ASP A 641 -9.97 5.82 -14.54
C ASP A 641 -10.11 7.34 -14.34
N ASP A 642 -11.35 7.82 -14.41
CA ASP A 642 -11.65 9.24 -14.54
C ASP A 642 -11.81 9.95 -13.18
N SER A 643 -10.69 10.02 -12.44
CA SER A 643 -10.65 10.49 -11.05
C SER A 643 -9.61 11.56 -10.69
N LEU A 644 -8.88 12.19 -11.63
CA LEU A 644 -8.14 13.47 -11.49
C LEU A 644 -7.78 14.05 -12.90
N PRO A 645 -7.52 15.36 -13.07
CA PRO A 645 -7.29 15.98 -14.37
C PRO A 645 -5.81 16.00 -14.81
N GLY A 646 -5.57 15.92 -16.12
CA GLY A 646 -4.35 16.43 -16.77
C GLY A 646 -4.42 17.96 -16.97
N GLN A 647 -3.41 18.63 -17.55
CA GLN A 647 -2.27 18.12 -18.31
C GLN A 647 -1.19 19.22 -18.40
N TYR A 648 0.09 18.87 -18.57
CA TYR A 648 1.01 19.55 -19.51
C TYR A 648 2.31 18.73 -19.65
N LEU A 649 2.79 18.59 -20.88
CA LEU A 649 4.17 18.22 -21.26
C LEU A 649 4.97 19.55 -21.45
N ASP A 650 6.27 19.63 -21.70
CA ASP A 650 7.22 18.75 -22.41
C ASP A 650 8.66 19.16 -22.03
N GLY A 651 9.70 18.37 -22.33
CA GLY A 651 11.07 18.73 -21.90
C GLY A 651 12.22 17.74 -22.11
N MET A 652 12.47 17.30 -23.36
CA MET A 652 13.76 16.76 -23.85
C MET A 652 14.40 15.53 -23.17
N ASN A 653 14.43 14.42 -23.92
CA ASN A 653 15.49 13.42 -23.80
C ASN A 653 16.86 13.99 -24.21
N TYR A 654 17.93 13.67 -23.49
CA TYR A 654 19.26 13.38 -24.08
C TYR A 654 20.16 12.62 -23.07
N LEU A 655 21.14 11.88 -23.59
CA LEU A 655 22.19 11.11 -22.89
C LEU A 655 21.76 9.82 -22.13
N ARG A 656 21.79 8.71 -22.88
CA ARG A 656 21.89 7.32 -22.38
C ARG A 656 23.38 6.92 -22.35
N PHE A 657 23.95 6.51 -21.21
CA PHE A 657 24.94 5.41 -21.09
C PHE A 657 25.48 5.17 -19.66
N SER A 658 25.86 3.92 -19.37
CA SER A 658 26.83 3.43 -18.35
C SER A 658 26.48 3.47 -16.84
N LEU A 659 26.07 2.32 -16.26
CA LEU A 659 26.89 1.50 -15.31
C LEU A 659 26.10 0.29 -14.75
N GLU A 660 26.80 -0.66 -14.11
CA GLU A 660 26.37 -2.05 -13.88
C GLU A 660 26.21 -2.46 -12.39
N GLY A 661 25.53 -3.60 -12.16
CA GLY A 661 25.66 -4.44 -10.96
C GLY A 661 24.70 -4.16 -9.79
N GLY A 662 24.24 -5.15 -9.02
CA GLY A 662 24.42 -6.61 -9.12
C GLY A 662 23.72 -7.34 -7.96
N ARG A 663 23.30 -8.60 -8.14
CA ARG A 663 22.69 -9.44 -7.09
C ARG A 663 23.69 -10.44 -6.50
N THR A 664 23.42 -10.94 -5.29
CA THR A 664 23.99 -12.20 -4.77
C THR A 664 22.92 -13.01 -4.03
N ASP A 665 22.85 -14.30 -4.35
CA ASP A 665 22.00 -15.31 -3.67
C ASP A 665 22.90 -16.40 -3.07
N SER A 666 22.51 -16.99 -1.94
CA SER A 666 23.02 -18.30 -1.50
C SER A 666 21.95 -19.17 -0.86
N THR A 667 21.98 -20.45 -1.22
CA THR A 667 21.11 -21.54 -0.76
C THR A 667 21.89 -22.82 -0.92
N ASP A 668 21.73 -23.80 -0.02
CA ASP A 668 22.33 -25.13 -0.24
C ASP A 668 21.44 -26.30 0.21
N ARG A 669 21.84 -27.48 -0.24
CA ARG A 669 21.10 -28.77 -0.30
C ARG A 669 21.68 -29.81 0.70
N SER A 670 21.14 -31.01 0.97
CA SER A 670 19.83 -31.67 0.69
C SER A 670 19.70 -33.02 1.43
N PHE A 671 18.48 -33.36 1.90
CA PHE A 671 17.91 -34.72 2.07
C PHE A 671 18.53 -35.76 3.04
N THR A 672 17.78 -36.86 3.27
CA THR A 672 17.81 -37.79 4.43
C THR A 672 18.00 -39.26 4.02
N PRO A 673 18.29 -40.21 4.96
CA PRO A 673 17.23 -41.20 5.30
C PRO A 673 17.20 -41.81 6.75
N THR A 674 16.01 -42.27 7.14
CA THR A 674 15.56 -43.34 8.09
C THR A 674 16.42 -43.97 9.23
N HIS A 675 15.82 -43.96 10.44
CA HIS A 675 15.73 -45.01 11.51
C HIS A 675 16.93 -45.61 12.30
N HIS A 676 16.74 -45.62 13.64
CA HIS A 676 17.16 -46.59 14.70
C HIS A 676 18.65 -46.97 14.97
N SER A 677 19.24 -46.26 15.95
CA SER A 677 19.77 -46.76 17.26
C SER A 677 20.39 -48.17 17.41
N TYR A 678 21.61 -48.27 18.01
CA TYR A 678 21.86 -48.95 19.32
C TYR A 678 23.35 -48.90 19.84
N TYR A 679 23.51 -49.03 21.19
CA TYR A 679 24.70 -49.27 22.07
C TYR A 679 25.96 -48.33 21.95
N SER A 680 26.59 -47.74 23.00
CA SER A 680 26.99 -48.11 24.40
C SER A 680 28.22 -49.07 24.48
N PRO A 681 28.99 -49.23 25.59
CA PRO A 681 28.68 -48.93 27.01
C PRO A 681 29.81 -48.38 27.94
N LYS A 682 29.46 -48.06 29.22
CA LYS A 682 29.95 -48.74 30.45
C LYS A 682 29.43 -48.09 31.77
N HIS A 683 28.90 -48.92 32.69
CA HIS A 683 28.76 -48.86 34.17
C HIS A 683 28.65 -47.49 34.91
N ASP A 684 27.78 -47.29 35.92
CA ASP A 684 26.77 -48.15 36.61
C ASP A 684 25.81 -47.26 37.47
N GLY A 685 24.79 -47.72 38.21
CA GLY A 685 24.24 -49.07 38.46
C GLY A 685 23.39 -49.13 39.76
N MET A 686 22.61 -50.21 39.98
CA MET A 686 21.69 -50.48 41.12
C MET A 686 20.46 -49.54 41.26
N MET A 687 19.25 -49.98 41.67
CA MET A 687 18.71 -51.32 42.04
C MET A 687 17.17 -51.39 41.80
N GLU A 688 16.64 -52.58 41.45
CA GLU A 688 15.27 -53.17 41.65
C GLU A 688 13.97 -52.36 41.32
N GLU A 689 12.81 -52.94 40.94
CA GLU A 689 12.46 -53.96 39.90
C GLU A 689 11.01 -53.60 39.37
N MET A 690 9.93 -54.39 39.16
CA MET A 690 9.61 -55.84 39.27
C MET A 690 8.38 -56.22 38.37
N LEU A 691 8.47 -57.27 37.51
CA LEU A 691 7.38 -58.09 36.87
C LEU A 691 6.24 -57.36 36.06
N THR A 692 5.46 -57.89 35.08
CA THR A 692 5.27 -59.15 34.29
C THR A 692 4.23 -58.86 33.15
N SER A 693 3.97 -59.62 32.07
CA SER A 693 4.71 -60.57 31.18
C SER A 693 3.78 -61.16 30.08
N GLN A 694 4.33 -61.76 29.00
CA GLN A 694 3.67 -62.76 28.06
C GLN A 694 2.58 -62.21 27.07
N GLN A 695 2.24 -62.80 25.88
CA GLN A 695 2.73 -63.94 25.06
C GLN A 695 2.18 -63.92 23.58
N VAL A 696 2.89 -64.51 22.59
CA VAL A 696 2.41 -65.36 21.43
C VAL A 696 1.42 -64.79 20.36
N SER A 697 1.38 -65.17 19.05
CA SER A 697 2.37 -65.53 17.99
C SER A 697 1.69 -65.63 16.58
N SER A 698 2.46 -65.61 15.47
CA SER A 698 2.21 -66.28 14.14
C SER A 698 0.94 -65.95 13.29
N LEU A 699 0.85 -66.14 11.96
CA LEU A 699 1.77 -66.23 10.78
C LEU A 699 0.95 -66.12 9.45
N ALA A 700 1.64 -65.85 8.31
CA ALA A 700 1.29 -66.19 6.91
C ALA A 700 0.24 -65.38 6.06
N ARG A 701 0.79 -64.60 5.11
CA ARG A 701 0.56 -64.57 3.63
C ARG A 701 -0.75 -64.10 2.92
N ASP A 702 -0.49 -63.17 1.99
CA ASP A 702 -0.92 -63.05 0.57
C ASP A 702 -2.23 -62.30 0.12
N ASN A 703 -1.99 -61.40 -0.85
CA ASN A 703 -2.82 -60.81 -1.93
C ASN A 703 -3.93 -59.74 -1.72
N GLU A 704 -3.65 -58.58 -2.34
CA GLU A 704 -4.47 -57.66 -3.18
C GLU A 704 -5.93 -57.24 -2.87
N ARG A 705 -6.10 -55.90 -2.83
CA ARG A 705 -7.19 -55.05 -3.36
C ARG A 705 -8.65 -55.28 -2.96
N ASP A 706 -9.12 -54.35 -2.12
CA ASP A 706 -10.28 -53.47 -2.36
C ASP A 706 -11.50 -54.02 -3.13
N SER A 707 -12.61 -54.26 -2.42
CA SER A 707 -13.79 -53.35 -2.47
C SER A 707 -15.00 -53.84 -1.66
N TYR A 708 -15.86 -52.89 -1.22
CA TYR A 708 -17.14 -53.06 -0.50
C TYR A 708 -17.01 -53.59 0.95
N HIS A 709 -17.80 -53.19 1.96
CA HIS A 709 -19.26 -53.04 1.98
C HIS A 709 -19.81 -52.00 3.01
N LEU A 710 -21.14 -51.79 3.04
CA LEU A 710 -21.90 -50.91 3.97
C LEU A 710 -22.49 -51.64 5.20
N SER A 711 -22.75 -50.89 6.29
CA SER A 711 -23.98 -50.90 7.14
C SER A 711 -23.87 -49.82 8.26
N TRP A 712 -24.80 -48.85 8.43
CA TRP A 712 -26.06 -48.85 9.24
C TRP A 712 -25.84 -48.76 10.79
N ALA A 713 -26.79 -48.37 11.66
CA ALA A 713 -28.26 -48.20 11.59
C ALA A 713 -28.77 -47.16 12.64
N THR A 714 -29.98 -46.58 12.60
CA THR A 714 -30.99 -46.46 11.53
C THR A 714 -31.41 -44.98 11.27
N ASP A 715 -32.49 -44.28 11.67
CA ASP A 715 -33.80 -44.58 12.31
C ASP A 715 -34.92 -43.54 11.97
N ASN A 716 -35.92 -44.02 11.21
CA ASN A 716 -37.38 -43.97 11.42
C ASN A 716 -38.13 -42.60 11.33
N LEU A 717 -38.88 -42.28 10.26
CA LEU A 717 -40.15 -42.84 9.71
C LEU A 717 -41.40 -42.27 10.43
N ASP A 718 -42.56 -42.01 9.79
CA ASP A 718 -43.19 -42.76 8.67
C ASP A 718 -44.30 -41.96 7.90
N ASN A 719 -44.48 -42.21 6.58
CA ASN A 719 -45.77 -42.32 5.81
C ASN A 719 -46.83 -41.14 5.70
N VAL A 720 -47.67 -40.92 4.65
CA VAL A 720 -47.98 -41.63 3.36
C VAL A 720 -48.78 -40.77 2.29
N ALA A 721 -48.79 -41.21 1.01
CA ALA A 721 -49.80 -41.06 -0.10
C ALA A 721 -50.01 -39.81 -1.04
N LEU A 722 -49.74 -40.06 -2.35
CA LEU A 722 -50.63 -39.99 -3.56
C LEU A 722 -51.03 -38.71 -4.36
N SER A 723 -50.98 -38.86 -5.70
CA SER A 723 -51.75 -38.20 -6.81
C SER A 723 -51.47 -36.71 -7.16
N SER A 724 -51.69 -36.18 -8.38
CA SER A 724 -51.83 -36.73 -9.76
C SER A 724 -51.61 -35.63 -10.84
N SER A 725 -51.53 -36.00 -12.14
CA SER A 725 -51.46 -35.11 -13.35
C SER A 725 -52.88 -34.84 -13.94
N PRO A 726 -53.15 -34.25 -15.15
CA PRO A 726 -52.28 -33.81 -16.28
C PRO A 726 -52.75 -32.59 -17.16
N LEU A 727 -52.17 -32.46 -18.38
CA LEU A 727 -52.74 -31.95 -19.67
C LEU A 727 -53.10 -30.45 -19.93
N HIS A 728 -52.34 -29.79 -20.83
CA HIS A 728 -52.72 -29.28 -22.20
C HIS A 728 -51.54 -28.45 -22.80
N SER A 729 -50.96 -28.84 -23.95
CA SER A 729 -51.19 -28.34 -25.34
C SER A 729 -51.00 -26.82 -25.57
N GLY A 730 -50.37 -26.34 -26.64
CA GLY A 730 -49.71 -27.01 -27.77
C GLY A 730 -49.60 -26.10 -29.00
N GLU A 731 -48.64 -26.39 -29.90
CA GLU A 731 -48.49 -25.85 -31.29
C GLU A 731 -48.33 -24.31 -31.47
N GLY A 732 -47.73 -23.79 -32.54
CA GLY A 732 -46.96 -24.42 -33.63
C GLY A 732 -46.74 -23.46 -34.82
N CYS A 733 -45.77 -23.80 -35.70
CA CYS A 733 -45.57 -23.21 -37.05
C CYS A 733 -45.19 -21.70 -37.13
N LEU A 734 -44.77 -21.10 -38.27
CA LEU A 734 -43.94 -21.48 -39.44
C LEU A 734 -43.42 -20.14 -40.03
N ARG A 735 -42.10 -19.90 -40.18
CA ARG A 735 -41.25 -20.15 -41.38
C ARG A 735 -41.49 -19.21 -42.58
N SER A 736 -40.38 -18.86 -43.27
CA SER A 736 -40.28 -18.16 -44.57
C SER A 736 -40.30 -16.61 -44.53
N LYS A 737 -39.63 -15.86 -45.43
CA LYS A 737 -38.63 -16.22 -46.47
C LYS A 737 -37.76 -15.00 -46.86
N VAL A 738 -36.57 -15.25 -47.39
CA VAL A 738 -35.64 -14.26 -48.02
C VAL A 738 -35.73 -14.41 -49.55
N PRO A 739 -35.73 -13.30 -50.34
CA PRO A 739 -34.57 -12.89 -51.15
C PRO A 739 -34.26 -11.38 -50.99
N HIS A 740 -33.03 -10.84 -50.98
CA HIS A 740 -31.79 -10.99 -51.79
C HIS A 740 -31.68 -10.07 -53.03
N SER A 741 -30.42 -9.72 -53.33
CA SER A 741 -29.88 -8.91 -54.46
C SER A 741 -29.97 -7.37 -54.33
N SER A 742 -28.98 -6.56 -54.79
CA SER A 742 -27.55 -6.82 -55.10
C SER A 742 -26.75 -5.52 -55.41
N GLN A 743 -25.42 -5.65 -55.54
CA GLN A 743 -24.45 -4.81 -56.29
C GLN A 743 -23.71 -3.63 -55.59
N HIS A 744 -22.38 -3.71 -55.73
CA HIS A 744 -21.30 -2.70 -55.58
C HIS A 744 -21.05 -2.02 -56.99
N PRO A 745 -20.16 -1.00 -57.22
CA PRO A 745 -18.82 -0.79 -56.61
C PRO A 745 -18.19 0.64 -56.51
N ALA A 746 -16.96 0.69 -55.94
CA ALA A 746 -15.78 1.57 -56.18
C ALA A 746 -15.90 3.12 -56.37
N VAL A 747 -15.27 4.03 -55.57
CA VAL A 747 -13.81 4.31 -55.32
C VAL A 747 -13.08 4.96 -56.52
N PRO A 748 -12.23 6.04 -56.42
CA PRO A 748 -12.13 7.20 -55.48
C PRO A 748 -11.77 8.57 -56.18
N LEU A 749 -11.45 9.69 -55.46
CA LEU A 749 -10.22 10.54 -55.64
C LEU A 749 -10.13 11.92 -54.90
N ARG A 750 -8.87 12.35 -54.75
CA ARG A 750 -8.15 13.49 -54.11
C ARG A 750 -8.50 14.99 -54.37
N ALA A 751 -8.34 15.80 -53.30
CA ALA A 751 -7.40 16.95 -53.10
C ALA A 751 -7.73 18.46 -53.36
N LYS A 752 -6.94 19.31 -52.66
CA LYS A 752 -6.79 20.81 -52.61
C LYS A 752 -7.93 21.59 -51.91
N ILE A 753 -7.73 22.60 -51.04
CA ILE A 753 -6.71 23.65 -50.75
C ILE A 753 -6.88 24.96 -51.55
N MET A 754 -7.20 26.07 -50.83
CA MET A 754 -6.78 27.46 -51.15
C MET A 754 -6.98 28.43 -49.96
N GLU A 755 -6.28 29.57 -49.96
CA GLU A 755 -6.24 30.61 -48.91
C GLU A 755 -6.34 32.03 -49.51
N THR A 756 -6.90 33.00 -48.75
CA THR A 756 -6.64 34.47 -48.79
C THR A 756 -7.24 35.08 -47.50
N THR A 757 -6.64 35.93 -46.65
CA THR A 757 -5.85 37.20 -46.79
C THR A 757 -6.65 38.38 -47.37
N ALA A 758 -6.56 39.63 -46.88
CA ALA A 758 -6.06 40.22 -45.61
C ALA A 758 -6.59 41.67 -45.47
N GLY A 759 -6.43 42.33 -44.31
CA GLY A 759 -6.69 43.77 -44.15
C GLY A 759 -6.68 44.29 -42.70
N ASP A 760 -5.79 45.25 -42.40
CA ASP A 760 -5.58 45.87 -41.07
C ASP A 760 -4.89 47.25 -41.29
N PRO A 761 -5.10 48.28 -40.45
CA PRO A 761 -3.96 48.77 -39.64
C PRO A 761 -4.27 49.44 -38.29
N LEU A 762 -3.43 49.12 -37.29
CA LEU A 762 -2.67 50.01 -36.36
C LEU A 762 -3.24 51.41 -36.04
N MET A 763 -3.34 51.89 -34.80
CA MET A 763 -2.39 51.91 -33.66
C MET A 763 -3.20 52.16 -32.35
N LEU A 764 -2.77 51.93 -31.10
CA LEU A 764 -1.62 51.23 -30.46
C LEU A 764 -1.98 50.96 -28.98
N GLY A 765 -1.25 50.07 -28.27
CA GLY A 765 -1.38 49.95 -26.81
C GLY A 765 -0.76 48.68 -26.22
N LEU A 766 0.20 48.84 -25.30
CA LEU A 766 0.93 47.76 -24.62
C LEU A 766 0.01 46.68 -24.02
N THR A 767 0.10 45.45 -24.51
CA THR A 767 -0.52 44.26 -23.88
C THR A 767 0.47 43.11 -23.81
N ILE A 768 0.49 42.44 -22.66
CA ILE A 768 1.38 41.30 -22.34
C ILE A 768 0.54 40.01 -22.38
N PRO A 769 1.04 38.87 -22.89
CA PRO A 769 0.25 37.66 -23.01
C PRO A 769 -0.30 37.15 -21.66
N HIS A 770 -1.60 36.90 -21.59
CA HIS A 770 -2.24 36.39 -20.37
C HIS A 770 -1.91 34.91 -20.13
N LEU A 771 -1.43 34.60 -18.93
CA LEU A 771 -1.13 33.23 -18.48
C LEU A 771 -2.38 32.36 -18.35
N HIS A 772 -2.22 31.06 -18.62
CA HIS A 772 -3.16 30.01 -18.26
C HIS A 772 -3.50 29.99 -16.75
N PRO A 773 -4.78 29.97 -16.37
CA PRO A 773 -5.22 29.53 -15.04
C PRO A 773 -5.36 28.00 -15.00
N LEU A 774 -4.73 27.35 -14.02
CA LEU A 774 -4.74 25.89 -13.83
C LEU A 774 -6.04 25.39 -13.15
N PRO A 775 -6.73 24.36 -13.68
CA PRO A 775 -7.96 23.83 -13.07
C PRO A 775 -7.70 22.81 -11.94
N GLN A 776 -7.56 23.31 -10.70
CA GLN A 776 -7.87 22.52 -9.49
C GLN A 776 -9.40 22.38 -9.35
N CYS A 777 -9.99 21.33 -8.76
CA CYS A 777 -9.45 20.12 -8.14
C CYS A 777 -10.51 19.01 -8.13
N ALA A 778 -10.20 17.79 -8.60
CA ALA A 778 -11.10 16.64 -8.37
C ALA A 778 -10.91 16.07 -6.97
N LEU A 779 -12.02 15.72 -6.30
CA LEU A 779 -11.98 15.17 -4.94
C LEU A 779 -11.52 13.70 -4.95
N LEU A 780 -10.41 13.38 -4.30
CA LEU A 780 -10.23 12.08 -3.65
C LEU A 780 -10.69 12.21 -2.18
N VAL A 781 -11.32 11.16 -1.65
CA VAL A 781 -11.75 11.11 -0.23
C VAL A 781 -11.11 9.91 0.48
N GLU A 782 -9.80 9.75 0.24
CA GLU A 782 -8.89 9.04 1.14
C GLU A 782 -7.89 10.02 1.77
N SER A 783 -7.42 9.66 2.97
CA SER A 783 -6.19 10.10 3.66
C SER A 783 -5.75 11.58 3.71
N PHE A 784 -6.55 12.57 3.30
CA PHE A 784 -6.32 13.97 3.70
C PHE A 784 -6.32 14.09 5.24
N LEU A 785 -5.16 14.39 5.81
CA LEU A 785 -5.00 14.78 7.20
C LEU A 785 -5.48 16.22 7.36
N VAL A 786 -4.81 17.17 6.71
CA VAL A 786 -5.09 18.60 6.83
C VAL A 786 -5.26 19.22 5.44
N SER A 787 -6.20 20.14 5.29
CA SER A 787 -6.23 21.06 4.14
C SER A 787 -6.97 22.34 4.49
N PHE A 788 -6.39 23.47 4.10
CA PHE A 788 -6.90 24.83 4.29
C PHE A 788 -6.35 25.73 3.17
N MET A 789 -6.84 26.95 3.05
CA MET A 789 -6.21 27.97 2.21
C MET A 789 -5.52 29.01 3.08
N VAL A 790 -4.44 29.60 2.57
CA VAL A 790 -3.77 30.74 3.18
C VAL A 790 -3.97 31.94 2.27
N ASP A 791 -4.51 33.05 2.79
CA ASP A 791 -4.55 34.32 2.06
C ASP A 791 -3.19 35.03 2.18
N ALA A 792 -2.68 35.54 1.06
CA ALA A 792 -1.48 36.37 1.02
C ALA A 792 -1.64 37.69 1.80
N ARG A 793 -2.86 38.23 1.93
CA ARG A 793 -3.11 39.59 2.45
C ARG A 793 -3.17 39.72 3.97
N GLY A 794 -3.41 38.64 4.72
CA GLY A 794 -3.18 38.62 6.16
C GLY A 794 -4.20 37.89 7.01
N GLY A 795 -3.80 36.73 7.51
CA GLY A 795 -4.40 36.01 8.63
C GLY A 795 -3.45 34.87 9.00
N ALA A 796 -3.31 34.54 10.29
CA ALA A 796 -2.52 33.38 10.70
C ALA A 796 -3.34 32.11 10.44
N MET A 797 -2.88 31.27 9.51
CA MET A 797 -3.70 30.16 9.01
C MET A 797 -3.19 28.82 9.53
N ARG A 798 -4.06 28.17 10.31
CA ARG A 798 -3.80 26.93 11.04
C ARG A 798 -4.62 25.78 10.48
N GLY A 799 -3.97 24.65 10.23
CA GLY A 799 -4.62 23.39 9.91
C GLY A 799 -4.33 22.32 10.97
N CYS A 800 -5.36 21.85 11.68
CA CYS A 800 -5.28 20.73 12.62
C CYS A 800 -6.30 19.66 12.28
N ARG A 801 -5.93 18.39 12.41
CA ARG A 801 -6.86 17.25 12.38
C ARG A 801 -6.21 16.03 13.01
N HIS A 802 -6.93 15.35 13.90
CA HIS A 802 -6.40 14.39 14.88
C HIS A 802 -5.45 15.05 15.91
N ASN A 803 -5.18 14.32 17.00
CA ASN A 803 -4.28 14.79 18.06
C ASN A 803 -2.83 14.80 17.55
N GLY A 804 -2.11 15.91 17.78
CA GLY A 804 -0.66 16.00 17.52
C GLY A 804 -0.22 16.41 16.11
N LEU A 805 -1.13 16.63 15.15
CA LEU A 805 -0.79 17.15 13.81
C LEU A 805 -1.30 18.59 13.63
N ARG A 806 -0.39 19.52 13.33
CA ARG A 806 -0.66 20.95 13.12
C ARG A 806 0.23 21.49 12.01
N ILE A 807 -0.32 22.32 11.13
CA ILE A 807 0.46 23.16 10.20
C ILE A 807 0.10 24.62 10.49
N ILE A 808 1.12 25.48 10.59
CA ILE A 808 1.00 26.91 10.89
C ILE A 808 1.72 27.69 9.80
N VAL A 809 0.97 28.49 9.04
CA VAL A 809 1.54 29.45 8.08
C VAL A 809 1.36 30.86 8.64
N PRO A 810 2.46 31.60 8.96
CA PRO A 810 2.36 32.94 9.52
C PRO A 810 1.76 33.95 8.53
N PRO A 811 1.16 35.06 9.02
CA PRO A 811 0.52 36.04 8.15
C PRO A 811 1.50 36.67 7.15
N LYS A 812 1.01 36.93 5.93
CA LYS A 812 1.79 37.52 4.81
C LYS A 812 3.01 36.69 4.36
N LYS A 813 3.09 35.40 4.71
CA LYS A 813 4.17 34.49 4.27
C LYS A 813 3.87 33.71 2.98
N CYS A 814 2.68 33.83 2.40
CA CYS A 814 2.38 33.38 1.04
C CYS A 814 2.38 34.58 0.07
N SER A 815 2.96 34.40 -1.12
CA SER A 815 2.94 35.40 -2.20
C SER A 815 1.59 35.51 -2.92
N ALA A 816 0.83 34.40 -2.95
CA ALA A 816 -0.51 34.31 -3.52
C ALA A 816 -1.42 33.44 -2.62
N PRO A 817 -2.75 33.45 -2.80
CA PRO A 817 -3.66 32.59 -2.04
C PRO A 817 -3.41 31.09 -2.31
N THR A 818 -2.80 30.39 -1.35
CA THR A 818 -2.29 29.03 -1.54
C THR A 818 -3.12 27.99 -0.78
N ARG A 819 -3.57 26.95 -1.48
CA ARG A 819 -4.24 25.79 -0.85
C ARG A 819 -3.20 24.81 -0.29
N VAL A 820 -3.00 24.86 1.02
CA VAL A 820 -2.18 23.90 1.75
C VAL A 820 -2.92 22.56 1.86
N THR A 821 -2.21 21.47 1.61
CA THR A 821 -2.69 20.09 1.82
C THR A 821 -1.64 19.24 2.50
N CYS A 822 -2.05 18.32 3.36
CA CYS A 822 -1.22 17.31 4.01
C CYS A 822 -2.00 15.98 4.06
N ARG A 823 -1.39 14.88 3.62
CA ARG A 823 -2.03 13.55 3.51
C ARG A 823 -1.12 12.44 4.02
N LEU A 824 -1.70 11.35 4.52
CA LEU A 824 -0.94 10.11 4.75
C LEU A 824 -0.74 9.35 3.43
N VAL A 825 0.51 8.98 3.18
CA VAL A 825 0.92 8.18 2.02
C VAL A 825 0.81 6.69 2.36
N LYS A 826 0.14 5.93 1.49
CA LYS A 826 0.16 4.46 1.54
C LYS A 826 1.47 3.97 0.92
N ARG A 827 2.13 2.97 1.50
CA ARG A 827 3.50 2.52 1.12
C ARG A 827 3.66 2.21 -0.39
N HIS A 828 2.60 1.80 -1.07
CA HIS A 828 2.59 1.53 -2.53
C HIS A 828 2.49 2.79 -3.43
N ARG A 829 2.42 4.02 -2.88
CA ARG A 829 2.33 5.28 -3.65
C ARG A 829 3.66 6.05 -3.71
N LEU A 830 4.78 5.36 -3.51
CA LEU A 830 6.12 5.93 -3.53
C LEU A 830 6.98 5.11 -4.49
N ALA A 831 7.71 5.78 -5.38
CA ALA A 831 8.67 5.13 -6.26
C ALA A 831 9.81 4.50 -5.44
N THR A 832 10.36 5.27 -4.50
CA THR A 832 11.43 4.80 -3.61
C THR A 832 11.06 5.08 -2.15
N MET A 833 11.20 4.07 -1.29
CA MET A 833 11.17 4.28 0.17
C MET A 833 12.34 5.19 0.58
N PRO A 834 12.23 5.96 1.69
CA PRO A 834 13.38 6.67 2.24
C PRO A 834 14.55 5.68 2.49
N PRO A 835 15.78 6.00 2.07
CA PRO A 835 16.95 5.18 2.33
C PRO A 835 17.23 5.23 3.83
N MET A 836 17.16 4.06 4.46
CA MET A 836 17.33 3.88 5.91
C MET A 836 18.44 2.86 6.13
N VAL A 837 19.37 3.14 7.04
CA VAL A 837 20.44 2.21 7.38
C VAL A 837 20.01 1.21 8.45
N GLU A 838 20.77 0.13 8.60
CA GLU A 838 20.59 -0.83 9.68
C GLU A 838 20.50 -0.13 11.06
N GLY A 839 19.37 -0.32 11.76
CA GLY A 839 19.08 0.30 13.05
C GLY A 839 18.16 1.52 13.01
N GLU A 840 17.77 1.99 11.81
CA GLU A 840 16.80 3.08 11.64
C GLU A 840 15.36 2.56 11.45
N GLY A 841 14.37 3.34 11.89
CA GLY A 841 12.94 3.02 11.75
C GLY A 841 12.11 4.26 11.42
N LEU A 842 10.98 4.10 10.73
CA LEU A 842 10.06 5.22 10.49
C LEU A 842 9.42 5.62 11.82
N ALA A 843 9.66 6.84 12.28
CA ALA A 843 9.05 7.34 13.52
C ALA A 843 7.59 7.77 13.34
N SER A 844 7.18 8.13 12.12
CA SER A 844 5.79 8.41 11.73
C SER A 844 5.43 7.71 10.42
N ARG A 845 4.14 7.63 10.09
CA ARG A 845 3.74 7.37 8.69
C ARG A 845 4.19 8.52 7.80
N LEU A 846 4.50 8.19 6.54
CA LEU A 846 4.96 9.14 5.53
C LEU A 846 3.86 10.12 5.13
N ILE A 847 4.24 11.39 4.94
CA ILE A 847 3.31 12.49 4.70
C ILE A 847 3.62 13.15 3.35
N GLU A 848 2.58 13.26 2.52
CA GLU A 848 2.54 14.10 1.33
C GLU A 848 2.12 15.51 1.76
N VAL A 849 2.90 16.54 1.43
CA VAL A 849 2.47 17.94 1.59
C VAL A 849 2.36 18.62 0.23
N GLY A 850 1.49 19.63 0.15
CA GLY A 850 1.17 20.32 -1.10
C GLY A 850 0.79 21.78 -0.89
N PRO A 851 1.04 22.66 -1.88
CA PRO A 851 1.60 22.33 -3.20
C PRO A 851 3.11 22.02 -3.12
N SER A 852 3.57 21.01 -3.87
CA SER A 852 5.00 20.70 -3.98
C SER A 852 5.73 21.82 -4.71
N GLY A 853 6.93 22.17 -4.24
CA GLY A 853 7.69 23.32 -4.73
C GLY A 853 7.14 24.70 -4.32
N ALA A 854 6.08 24.76 -3.51
CA ALA A 854 5.55 26.04 -3.02
C ALA A 854 6.57 26.72 -2.09
N GLN A 855 7.08 27.88 -2.51
CA GLN A 855 7.98 28.72 -1.71
C GLN A 855 7.19 29.72 -0.86
N PHE A 856 7.65 29.94 0.37
CA PHE A 856 7.08 30.90 1.32
C PHE A 856 8.04 32.07 1.56
N LEU A 857 7.49 33.27 1.80
CA LEU A 857 8.22 34.53 2.09
C LEU A 857 8.79 34.56 3.53
N GLY A 858 9.02 33.38 4.10
CA GLY A 858 9.40 33.13 5.49
C GLY A 858 9.09 31.69 5.88
N PRO A 859 9.68 31.19 6.97
CA PRO A 859 9.47 29.81 7.42
C PRO A 859 8.03 29.53 7.89
N VAL A 860 7.67 28.26 7.76
CA VAL A 860 6.37 27.63 8.05
C VAL A 860 6.61 26.44 8.98
N ILE A 861 5.68 26.20 9.92
CA ILE A 861 5.80 25.16 10.93
C ILE A 861 4.88 23.99 10.60
N VAL A 862 5.41 22.77 10.64
CA VAL A 862 4.71 21.50 10.41
C VAL A 862 5.01 20.56 11.58
N GLU A 863 4.04 20.37 12.47
CA GLU A 863 4.11 19.49 13.65
C GLU A 863 3.45 18.14 13.34
N ILE A 864 4.17 17.04 13.59
CA ILE A 864 3.82 15.66 13.20
C ILE A 864 3.91 14.71 14.41
N PRO A 865 2.91 13.87 14.71
CA PRO A 865 3.00 12.90 15.79
C PRO A 865 3.92 11.73 15.42
N HIS A 866 4.77 11.31 16.37
CA HIS A 866 5.67 10.17 16.24
C HIS A 866 5.41 9.06 17.27
N PHE A 867 5.92 7.87 16.96
CA PHE A 867 5.67 6.64 17.71
C PHE A 867 6.96 5.89 18.07
N ALA A 868 8.12 6.32 17.58
CA ALA A 868 9.42 5.85 18.07
C ALA A 868 9.62 6.22 19.55
N ALA A 869 10.25 5.33 20.32
CA ALA A 869 10.64 5.59 21.71
C ALA A 869 12.02 6.26 21.75
N LEU A 870 12.12 7.41 22.42
CA LEU A 870 13.34 8.24 22.52
C LEU A 870 13.94 8.26 23.94
N ARG A 871 13.45 7.36 24.81
CA ARG A 871 13.89 7.24 26.20
C ARG A 871 15.41 7.01 26.27
N GLY A 872 16.06 7.60 27.27
CA GLY A 872 17.50 7.49 27.47
C GLY A 872 18.37 8.42 26.61
N LYS A 873 17.80 9.19 25.67
CA LYS A 873 18.52 10.10 24.74
C LYS A 873 19.52 9.41 23.78
N GLU A 874 19.48 8.08 23.69
CA GLU A 874 20.33 7.27 22.79
C GLU A 874 19.91 7.36 21.32
N ARG A 875 18.68 7.81 21.05
CA ARG A 875 18.07 7.92 19.72
C ARG A 875 17.55 9.33 19.48
N GLU A 876 17.60 9.76 18.22
CA GLU A 876 17.10 11.04 17.75
C GLU A 876 16.00 10.86 16.68
N LEU A 877 15.36 11.97 16.31
CA LEU A 877 14.46 12.05 15.17
C LEU A 877 15.10 12.88 14.06
N VAL A 878 15.00 12.36 12.84
CA VAL A 878 15.54 12.93 11.61
C VAL A 878 14.41 13.14 10.63
N ILE A 879 14.47 14.26 9.91
CA ILE A 879 13.48 14.60 8.89
C ILE A 879 14.14 14.37 7.53
N LEU A 880 13.61 13.44 6.75
CA LEU A 880 13.98 13.30 5.33
C LEU A 880 12.90 13.94 4.46
N ARG A 881 13.30 14.65 3.42
CA ARG A 881 12.42 15.22 2.40
C ARG A 881 12.70 14.66 1.01
N SER A 882 11.67 14.63 0.17
CA SER A 882 11.77 14.29 -1.24
C SER A 882 10.91 15.21 -2.09
N GLU A 883 11.47 15.70 -3.20
CA GLU A 883 10.75 16.58 -4.14
C GLU A 883 9.90 15.80 -5.16
N THR A 884 10.24 14.53 -5.42
CA THR A 884 9.60 13.66 -6.44
C THR A 884 9.15 12.28 -5.93
N GLY A 885 9.59 11.86 -4.74
CA GLY A 885 9.40 10.50 -4.21
C GLY A 885 10.45 9.47 -4.64
N GLU A 886 11.43 9.87 -5.46
CA GLU A 886 12.49 8.99 -5.99
C GLU A 886 13.79 9.12 -5.19
N SER A 887 14.21 10.36 -4.92
CA SER A 887 15.43 10.72 -4.18
C SER A 887 15.09 11.40 -2.86
N TRP A 888 15.83 11.09 -1.80
CA TRP A 888 15.58 11.57 -0.44
C TRP A 888 16.83 12.23 0.14
N LYS A 889 16.65 13.34 0.87
CA LYS A 889 17.72 14.09 1.53
C LYS A 889 17.32 14.53 2.93
N GLU A 890 18.29 14.62 3.84
CA GLU A 890 18.07 15.09 5.21
C GLU A 890 17.75 16.58 5.22
N HIS A 891 16.60 16.95 5.80
CA HIS A 891 16.07 18.31 5.85
C HIS A 891 16.72 19.08 6.99
N HIS A 892 17.80 19.78 6.66
CA HIS A 892 18.54 20.62 7.60
C HIS A 892 17.83 21.98 7.74
N CYS A 893 17.20 22.24 8.89
CA CYS A 893 16.65 23.54 9.26
C CYS A 893 16.79 23.80 10.75
N GLU A 894 18.03 24.09 11.17
CA GLU A 894 18.34 24.66 12.48
C GLU A 894 17.57 25.98 12.67
N HIS A 895 17.18 26.28 13.90
CA HIS A 895 16.38 27.44 14.26
C HIS A 895 16.54 27.79 15.74
N THR A 896 16.57 29.06 16.10
CA THR A 896 16.60 29.48 17.51
C THR A 896 15.18 29.67 18.08
N GLN A 897 15.07 29.71 19.41
CA GLN A 897 13.81 30.07 20.07
C GLN A 897 13.41 31.54 19.77
N GLU A 898 14.39 32.40 19.52
CA GLU A 898 14.17 33.80 19.13
C GLU A 898 13.61 33.89 17.70
N GLU A 899 14.11 33.08 16.77
CA GLU A 899 13.54 32.94 15.43
C GLU A 899 12.12 32.36 15.49
N LEU A 900 11.86 31.36 16.32
CA LEU A 900 10.49 30.86 16.57
C LEU A 900 9.56 31.99 17.07
N ASN A 901 10.02 32.82 18.00
CA ASN A 901 9.25 33.96 18.48
C ASN A 901 9.04 35.04 17.39
N LEU A 902 10.05 35.28 16.53
CA LEU A 902 9.94 36.17 15.35
C LEU A 902 8.98 35.62 14.28
N ILE A 903 8.82 34.30 14.17
CA ILE A 903 7.81 33.64 13.31
C ILE A 903 6.40 33.85 13.85
N LEU A 904 6.24 33.91 15.17
CA LEU A 904 4.97 34.12 15.86
C LEU A 904 4.59 35.60 16.05
N ASN A 905 5.51 36.56 15.84
CA ASN A 905 5.23 37.98 16.03
C ASN A 905 4.06 38.45 15.14
N GLY A 906 2.89 38.66 15.76
CA GLY A 906 1.60 38.87 15.08
C GLY A 906 0.59 37.72 15.24
N MET A 907 0.81 36.79 16.17
CA MET A 907 -0.09 35.67 16.49
C MET A 907 -0.29 35.51 18.01
N ASP A 908 -1.55 35.37 18.45
CA ASP A 908 -1.91 35.03 19.85
C ASP A 908 -1.71 33.53 20.20
N GLU A 909 -0.93 32.77 19.43
CA GLU A 909 -0.67 31.35 19.69
C GLU A 909 0.73 31.13 20.28
N ALA A 910 0.79 30.70 21.53
CA ALA A 910 2.00 30.08 22.07
C ALA A 910 2.31 28.76 21.34
N LEU A 911 3.61 28.42 21.26
CA LEU A 911 4.09 27.12 20.83
C LEU A 911 4.50 26.27 22.02
N ASP A 912 4.20 24.97 21.94
CA ASP A 912 4.68 23.97 22.89
C ASP A 912 6.21 24.01 23.00
N THR A 913 6.74 23.89 24.23
CA THR A 913 8.19 23.80 24.47
C THR A 913 8.76 22.46 23.97
N PRO A 914 10.09 22.30 23.79
CA PRO A 914 10.69 21.02 23.40
C PRO A 914 10.31 19.85 24.32
N GLU A 915 10.22 20.09 25.63
CA GLU A 915 9.85 19.11 26.65
C GLU A 915 8.36 18.74 26.56
N GLU A 916 7.50 19.71 26.25
CA GLU A 916 6.08 19.45 26.00
C GLU A 916 5.85 18.70 24.69
N LEU A 917 6.60 19.02 23.64
CA LEU A 917 6.60 18.30 22.37
C LEU A 917 7.02 16.84 22.56
N GLU A 918 8.11 16.58 23.30
CA GLU A 918 8.56 15.22 23.63
C GLU A 918 7.47 14.47 24.42
N ARG A 919 6.87 15.11 25.43
CA ARG A 919 5.77 14.55 26.23
C ARG A 919 4.51 14.26 25.40
N LYS A 920 4.21 15.10 24.39
CA LYS A 920 3.10 14.94 23.44
C LYS A 920 3.45 13.99 22.27
N ARG A 921 4.73 13.58 22.14
CA ARG A 921 5.32 12.84 21.02
C ARG A 921 5.10 13.51 19.67
N VAL A 922 5.46 14.78 19.57
CA VAL A 922 5.29 15.60 18.36
C VAL A 922 6.64 16.12 17.86
N CYS A 923 7.01 15.79 16.63
CA CYS A 923 8.17 16.32 15.92
C CYS A 923 7.78 17.63 15.22
N ARG A 924 8.51 18.72 15.49
CA ARG A 924 8.33 20.04 14.84
C ARG A 924 9.32 20.19 13.68
N ILE A 925 8.81 20.23 12.45
CA ILE A 925 9.56 20.62 11.25
C ILE A 925 9.37 22.12 11.02
N ILE A 926 10.45 22.83 10.74
CA ILE A 926 10.39 24.18 10.14
C ILE A 926 10.89 24.09 8.70
N THR A 927 10.20 24.73 7.76
CA THR A 927 10.62 24.77 6.35
C THR A 927 10.25 26.10 5.68
N ARG A 928 10.99 26.52 4.66
CA ARG A 928 10.70 27.72 3.84
C ARG A 928 9.99 27.38 2.52
N ASP A 929 9.87 26.09 2.23
CA ASP A 929 9.24 25.54 1.03
C ASP A 929 8.60 24.17 1.33
N PHE A 930 7.64 23.74 0.52
CA PHE A 930 7.03 22.42 0.65
C PHE A 930 7.62 21.41 -0.35
N PRO A 931 8.36 20.37 0.11
CA PRO A 931 8.67 19.20 -0.71
C PRO A 931 7.38 18.42 -1.02
N GLN A 932 7.42 17.48 -1.95
CA GLN A 932 6.27 16.59 -2.16
C GLN A 932 6.05 15.66 -0.95
N PHE A 933 7.14 15.17 -0.32
CA PHE A 933 7.07 14.25 0.81
C PHE A 933 7.98 14.63 1.97
N PHE A 934 7.49 14.38 3.19
CA PHE A 934 8.27 14.33 4.42
C PHE A 934 8.21 12.93 5.06
N ALA A 935 9.33 12.48 5.60
CA ALA A 935 9.49 11.30 6.44
C ALA A 935 10.12 11.70 7.78
N VAL A 936 9.57 11.24 8.90
CA VAL A 936 10.26 11.28 10.19
C VAL A 936 10.84 9.90 10.45
N VAL A 937 12.16 9.82 10.64
CA VAL A 937 12.93 8.60 10.89
C VAL A 937 13.52 8.70 12.30
N SER A 938 13.58 7.60 13.05
CA SER A 938 14.38 7.51 14.27
C SER A 938 15.68 6.76 13.98
N ARG A 939 16.81 7.39 14.29
CA ARG A 939 18.16 6.79 14.23
C ARG A 939 18.84 6.80 15.59
N ILE A 940 19.97 6.09 15.71
CA ILE A 940 20.89 6.22 16.84
C ILE A 940 21.45 7.65 16.81
N LYS A 941 21.55 8.31 17.97
CA LYS A 941 21.97 9.71 18.04
C LYS A 941 23.33 9.93 17.35
N GLN A 942 23.43 10.96 16.51
CA GLN A 942 24.60 11.21 15.68
C GLN A 942 25.14 12.63 15.87
N ASP A 943 26.23 12.73 16.63
CA ASP A 943 26.98 13.97 16.78
C ASP A 943 27.77 14.21 15.48
N SER A 944 27.47 15.29 14.72
CA SER A 944 28.08 15.51 13.40
C SER A 944 28.60 16.92 13.17
N ASN A 945 29.81 17.02 12.61
CA ASN A 945 30.51 18.28 12.33
C ASN A 945 31.05 18.30 10.88
N LEU A 946 31.35 19.50 10.37
CA LEU A 946 32.16 19.68 9.17
C LEU A 946 33.65 19.67 9.54
N ILE A 947 34.40 18.70 9.01
CA ILE A 947 35.84 18.52 9.29
C ILE A 947 36.62 18.68 7.97
N GLY A 948 37.70 19.45 7.98
CA GLY A 948 38.49 19.82 6.80
C GLY A 948 39.96 19.40 6.86
N PRO A 949 40.80 19.92 5.92
CA PRO A 949 42.24 19.71 5.92
C PRO A 949 42.94 20.13 7.22
N GLU A 950 42.38 21.12 7.93
CA GLU A 950 42.81 21.57 9.26
C GLU A 950 42.68 20.49 10.36
N GLY A 951 42.01 19.37 10.09
CA GLY A 951 41.72 18.35 11.09
C GLY A 951 40.54 18.73 11.99
N GLY A 952 40.47 18.13 13.19
CA GLY A 952 39.45 18.43 14.19
C GLY A 952 39.18 17.27 15.16
N VAL A 953 38.29 17.50 16.13
CA VAL A 953 37.84 16.50 17.10
C VAL A 953 36.32 16.40 17.06
N LEU A 954 35.81 15.18 17.15
CA LEU A 954 34.39 14.87 17.24
C LEU A 954 34.17 13.94 18.44
N SER A 955 33.36 14.36 19.41
CA SER A 955 33.13 13.63 20.68
C SER A 955 31.65 13.37 20.85
N SER A 956 31.25 12.20 21.34
CA SER A 956 29.82 11.88 21.45
C SER A 956 29.16 12.51 22.66
N THR A 957 27.94 13.02 22.49
CA THR A 957 27.12 13.56 23.59
C THR A 957 26.34 12.49 24.35
N VAL A 958 26.26 11.25 23.84
CA VAL A 958 25.69 10.09 24.58
C VAL A 958 26.75 9.46 25.48
N VAL A 959 27.99 9.33 24.98
CA VAL A 959 29.13 8.79 25.74
C VAL A 959 30.34 9.69 25.55
N PRO A 960 30.61 10.68 26.44
CA PRO A 960 31.70 11.66 26.29
C PRO A 960 33.13 11.08 26.22
N GLN A 961 33.31 9.83 26.64
CA GLN A 961 34.56 9.08 26.51
C GLN A 961 34.82 8.61 25.06
N VAL A 962 33.79 8.55 24.20
CA VAL A 962 33.91 8.17 22.80
C VAL A 962 34.27 9.38 21.95
N GLN A 963 35.44 9.33 21.29
CA GLN A 963 35.98 10.45 20.52
C GLN A 963 36.66 9.98 19.23
N ALA A 964 36.66 10.85 18.22
CA ALA A 964 37.35 10.67 16.95
C ALA A 964 38.20 11.92 16.66
N VAL A 965 39.52 11.76 16.54
CA VAL A 965 40.50 12.83 16.32
C VAL A 965 41.08 12.72 14.92
N PHE A 966 40.94 13.79 14.15
CA PHE A 966 41.38 13.90 12.76
C PHE A 966 42.63 14.79 12.74
N PRO A 967 43.83 14.23 12.47
CA PRO A 967 45.03 15.06 12.34
C PRO A 967 45.00 15.88 11.04
N GLU A 968 45.76 16.98 11.03
CA GLU A 968 45.90 17.86 9.87
C GLU A 968 46.29 17.06 8.61
N GLY A 969 45.58 17.26 7.51
CA GLY A 969 45.76 16.54 6.24
C GLY A 969 45.18 15.12 6.20
N ALA A 970 44.43 14.66 7.20
CA ALA A 970 43.66 13.40 7.09
C ALA A 970 42.55 13.48 6.04
N LEU A 971 42.05 14.69 5.77
CA LEU A 971 41.05 15.02 4.75
C LEU A 971 41.61 16.06 3.78
N THR A 972 41.25 15.97 2.51
CA THR A 972 41.64 16.93 1.46
C THR A 972 40.55 17.95 1.12
N LYS A 973 39.34 17.77 1.67
CA LYS A 973 38.17 18.66 1.48
C LYS A 973 37.35 18.66 2.77
N ARG A 974 36.68 19.78 3.07
CA ARG A 974 35.69 19.85 4.15
C ARG A 974 34.51 18.93 3.83
N ILE A 975 34.21 17.99 4.74
CA ILE A 975 33.07 17.06 4.64
C ILE A 975 32.33 16.96 5.97
N ARG A 976 31.03 16.62 5.93
CA ARG A 976 30.30 16.25 7.16
C ARG A 976 30.72 14.84 7.58
N VAL A 977 31.11 14.69 8.84
CA VAL A 977 31.38 13.40 9.49
C VAL A 977 30.48 13.28 10.71
N GLY A 978 29.88 12.11 10.90
CA GLY A 978 29.02 11.79 12.04
C GLY A 978 29.62 10.70 12.92
N LEU A 979 29.52 10.88 14.23
CA LEU A 979 29.91 9.92 15.26
C LEU A 979 28.66 9.48 16.03
N GLN A 980 28.38 8.19 16.01
CA GLN A 980 27.31 7.56 16.78
C GLN A 980 27.93 6.72 17.89
N ALA A 981 27.45 6.84 19.12
CA ALA A 981 27.81 5.95 20.23
C ALA A 981 26.53 5.34 20.82
N GLN A 982 26.30 4.05 20.55
CA GLN A 982 25.16 3.30 21.09
C GLN A 982 25.58 2.55 22.37
N PRO A 983 25.04 2.89 23.55
CA PRO A 983 25.29 2.13 24.78
C PRO A 983 24.78 0.68 24.66
N VAL A 984 25.37 -0.22 25.44
CA VAL A 984 24.97 -1.64 25.48
C VAL A 984 24.51 -1.99 26.90
N GLY A 985 23.22 -2.33 27.03
CA GLY A 985 22.60 -2.63 28.32
C GLY A 985 23.15 -3.91 28.95
N VAL A 986 23.77 -3.81 30.13
CA VAL A 986 24.39 -4.94 30.86
C VAL A 986 23.41 -6.08 31.13
N GLU A 987 22.13 -5.77 31.38
CA GLU A 987 21.07 -6.77 31.56
C GLU A 987 20.80 -7.58 30.28
N VAL A 988 20.85 -6.95 29.11
CA VAL A 988 20.65 -7.60 27.80
C VAL A 988 21.82 -8.55 27.51
N VAL A 989 23.05 -8.10 27.76
CA VAL A 989 24.25 -8.95 27.65
C VAL A 989 24.16 -10.16 28.59
N ARG A 990 23.82 -9.93 29.88
CA ARG A 990 23.67 -11.00 30.87
C ARG A 990 22.56 -11.98 30.52
N LYS A 991 21.46 -11.52 29.91
CA LYS A 991 20.38 -12.39 29.43
C LYS A 991 20.82 -13.29 28.26
N ILE A 992 21.57 -12.75 27.30
CA ILE A 992 21.93 -13.47 26.07
C ILE A 992 23.12 -14.41 26.30
N LEU A 993 24.15 -13.95 27.03
CA LEU A 993 25.44 -14.64 27.16
C LEU A 993 25.78 -15.05 28.60
N GLY A 994 24.97 -14.68 29.60
CA GLY A 994 25.37 -14.81 31.01
C GLY A 994 26.57 -13.91 31.32
N ASN A 995 27.50 -14.42 32.12
CA ASN A 995 28.74 -13.72 32.48
C ASN A 995 29.92 -14.06 31.55
N LYS A 996 29.68 -14.50 30.30
CA LYS A 996 30.73 -14.94 29.35
C LYS A 996 31.51 -13.79 28.70
N ALA A 997 30.88 -12.62 28.57
CA ALA A 997 31.45 -11.45 27.91
C ALA A 997 30.89 -10.14 28.50
N THR A 998 31.64 -9.05 28.37
CA THR A 998 31.18 -7.67 28.56
C THR A 998 31.51 -6.83 27.33
N PHE A 999 30.85 -5.69 27.16
CA PHE A 999 30.91 -4.88 25.92
C PHE A 999 31.08 -3.39 26.20
N SER A 1000 31.75 -2.68 25.30
CA SER A 1000 31.70 -1.22 25.23
C SER A 1000 30.41 -0.76 24.53
N PRO A 1001 30.14 0.55 24.47
CA PRO A 1001 29.27 1.11 23.46
C PRO A 1001 29.74 0.72 22.04
N ILE A 1002 28.81 0.59 21.11
CA ILE A 1002 29.10 0.47 19.67
C ILE A 1002 29.35 1.87 19.12
N VAL A 1003 30.49 2.05 18.43
CA VAL A 1003 30.91 3.33 17.89
C VAL A 1003 30.89 3.28 16.37
N THR A 1004 30.01 4.05 15.72
CA THR A 1004 29.94 4.11 14.25
C THR A 1004 30.37 5.48 13.74
N LEU A 1005 31.31 5.49 12.77
CA LEU A 1005 31.73 6.70 12.07
C LEU A 1005 31.11 6.71 10.66
N GLU A 1006 30.23 7.68 10.41
CA GLU A 1006 29.51 7.86 9.14
C GLU A 1006 30.05 9.07 8.33
N PRO A 1007 30.04 9.03 6.98
CA PRO A 1007 29.58 7.92 6.14
C PRO A 1007 30.60 6.78 6.06
N ARG A 1008 30.17 5.55 6.37
CA ARG A 1008 30.98 4.32 6.35
C ARG A 1008 31.66 4.06 5.00
N ARG A 1009 32.74 3.26 5.03
CA ARG A 1009 33.62 2.89 3.89
C ARG A 1009 34.46 4.02 3.27
N ARG A 1010 34.42 5.25 3.79
CA ARG A 1010 35.36 6.31 3.40
C ARG A 1010 36.78 5.99 3.90
N LYS A 1011 37.76 6.09 3.01
CA LYS A 1011 39.20 6.07 3.35
C LYS A 1011 39.69 7.48 3.68
N PHE A 1012 40.63 7.59 4.61
CA PHE A 1012 41.31 8.84 4.97
C PHE A 1012 42.73 8.89 4.39
N HIS A 1013 43.29 10.10 4.22
CA HIS A 1013 44.64 10.29 3.67
C HIS A 1013 45.76 10.12 4.73
N LYS A 1014 45.39 10.22 6.01
CA LYS A 1014 46.21 9.90 7.18
C LYS A 1014 45.32 9.10 8.17
N PRO A 1015 45.90 8.25 9.02
CA PRO A 1015 45.14 7.60 10.09
C PRO A 1015 44.48 8.63 11.01
N ILE A 1016 43.23 8.36 11.39
CA ILE A 1016 42.51 9.07 12.44
C ILE A 1016 42.59 8.26 13.74
N THR A 1017 42.51 8.92 14.89
CA THR A 1017 42.55 8.25 16.21
C THR A 1017 41.15 8.12 16.77
N MET A 1018 40.76 6.91 17.16
CA MET A 1018 39.48 6.58 17.79
C MET A 1018 39.70 6.22 19.25
N THR A 1019 38.93 6.83 20.16
CA THR A 1019 38.91 6.53 21.59
C THR A 1019 37.57 5.89 21.96
N ILE A 1020 37.60 4.75 22.67
CA ILE A 1020 36.41 4.01 23.13
C ILE A 1020 36.64 3.54 24.59
N PRO A 1021 35.68 3.69 25.52
CA PRO A 1021 35.84 3.20 26.89
C PRO A 1021 35.91 1.67 26.96
N VAL A 1022 36.75 1.15 27.86
CA VAL A 1022 36.91 -0.28 28.14
C VAL A 1022 35.62 -0.85 28.73
N PRO A 1023 35.19 -2.08 28.33
CA PRO A 1023 34.09 -2.79 28.98
C PRO A 1023 34.32 -2.93 30.50
N LYS A 1024 33.40 -2.42 31.32
CA LYS A 1024 33.53 -2.51 32.79
C LYS A 1024 33.13 -3.90 33.28
N SER A 1025 34.09 -4.62 33.87
CA SER A 1025 33.85 -5.90 34.53
C SER A 1025 33.20 -5.71 35.91
N ASN A 1026 32.16 -6.50 36.21
CA ASN A 1026 31.46 -6.48 37.50
C ASN A 1026 32.11 -7.42 38.54
N GLN A 1027 33.45 -7.41 38.62
CA GLN A 1027 34.26 -8.17 39.58
C GLN A 1027 35.10 -7.19 40.44
N ASP A 1028 35.60 -7.65 41.58
CA ASP A 1028 36.01 -6.76 42.69
C ASP A 1028 37.07 -5.70 42.34
N PRO A 1029 37.04 -4.51 43.00
CA PRO A 1029 37.98 -3.41 42.73
C PRO A 1029 39.45 -3.68 43.07
N THR A 1030 39.80 -4.90 43.48
CA THR A 1030 41.11 -5.28 44.06
C THR A 1030 42.12 -5.80 43.03
N LEU A 1031 41.74 -5.90 41.75
CA LEU A 1031 42.60 -6.33 40.63
C LEU A 1031 42.82 -5.22 39.60
N THR A 1032 43.29 -4.06 40.07
CA THR A 1032 43.76 -2.97 39.20
C THR A 1032 45.10 -3.35 38.53
N GLY A 1033 45.04 -4.04 37.39
CA GLY A 1033 46.24 -4.51 36.69
C GLY A 1033 45.99 -5.05 35.29
N PHE A 1034 45.72 -4.18 34.32
CA PHE A 1034 45.75 -4.52 32.89
C PHE A 1034 47.21 -4.64 32.37
N GLY A 1035 47.94 -5.61 32.92
CA GLY A 1035 49.34 -5.88 32.58
C GLY A 1035 49.69 -7.35 32.81
N GLY A 1036 49.50 -8.17 31.77
CA GLY A 1036 49.76 -9.61 31.77
C GLY A 1036 49.31 -10.24 30.45
N ASP A 1037 50.10 -11.16 29.92
CA ASP A 1037 50.07 -11.58 28.51
C ASP A 1037 48.72 -12.06 27.93
N THR A 1038 48.45 -11.61 26.70
CA THR A 1038 47.32 -11.93 25.79
C THR A 1038 45.92 -11.45 26.22
N PRO A 1039 45.23 -10.64 25.38
CA PRO A 1039 44.00 -9.96 25.80
C PRO A 1039 42.72 -10.80 25.59
N THR A 1040 41.89 -10.84 26.63
CA THR A 1040 40.46 -11.18 26.57
C THR A 1040 39.64 -10.07 25.89
N LEU A 1041 40.13 -8.84 25.94
CA LEU A 1041 39.60 -7.69 25.19
C LEU A 1041 39.91 -7.80 23.69
N ARG A 1042 38.88 -7.63 22.85
CA ARG A 1042 38.98 -7.64 21.39
C ARG A 1042 38.31 -6.43 20.77
N LEU A 1043 38.96 -5.86 19.76
CA LEU A 1043 38.42 -4.82 18.91
C LEU A 1043 37.83 -5.45 17.65
N LEU A 1044 36.51 -5.38 17.53
CA LEU A 1044 35.79 -5.80 16.34
C LEU A 1044 35.52 -4.60 15.42
N CYS A 1045 35.64 -4.83 14.12
CA CYS A 1045 35.36 -3.87 13.07
C CYS A 1045 34.20 -4.36 12.19
N SER A 1046 33.44 -3.43 11.62
CA SER A 1046 32.39 -3.71 10.64
C SER A 1046 32.33 -2.59 9.59
N ILE A 1047 32.75 -2.91 8.36
CA ILE A 1047 32.75 -1.98 7.22
C ILE A 1047 31.45 -2.04 6.38
N THR A 1048 30.53 -2.95 6.68
CA THR A 1048 29.19 -3.03 6.07
C THR A 1048 28.40 -1.73 6.28
N GLY A 1049 27.70 -1.26 5.24
CA GLY A 1049 27.13 0.08 5.18
C GLY A 1049 25.82 0.11 4.38
N GLY A 1050 24.96 1.10 4.67
CA GLY A 1050 23.61 1.13 4.12
C GLY A 1050 22.69 0.09 4.79
N THR A 1051 21.96 -0.67 3.98
CA THR A 1051 20.98 -1.68 4.41
C THR A 1051 21.58 -3.08 4.69
N THR A 1052 22.86 -3.32 4.34
CA THR A 1052 23.51 -4.62 4.61
C THR A 1052 23.72 -4.80 6.12
N PRO A 1053 23.32 -5.95 6.72
CA PRO A 1053 23.55 -6.19 8.14
C PRO A 1053 25.02 -6.16 8.54
N ALA A 1054 25.30 -5.86 9.82
CA ALA A 1054 26.65 -5.81 10.36
C ALA A 1054 27.37 -7.17 10.23
N GLN A 1055 28.47 -7.18 9.48
CA GLN A 1055 29.47 -8.25 9.48
C GLN A 1055 30.63 -7.82 10.37
N TRP A 1056 30.98 -8.63 11.37
CA TRP A 1056 32.00 -8.30 12.39
C TRP A 1056 33.28 -9.11 12.17
N GLU A 1057 34.43 -8.43 12.19
CA GLU A 1057 35.78 -9.00 12.02
C GLU A 1057 36.65 -8.63 13.23
N ASP A 1058 37.41 -9.57 13.81
CA ASP A 1058 38.40 -9.28 14.87
C ASP A 1058 39.66 -8.65 14.25
N ILE A 1059 39.90 -7.36 14.55
CA ILE A 1059 41.07 -6.60 14.05
C ILE A 1059 42.13 -6.37 15.15
N THR A 1060 41.99 -7.01 16.31
CA THR A 1060 42.92 -6.85 17.45
C THR A 1060 44.36 -7.20 17.08
N GLY A 1061 44.56 -8.18 16.19
CA GLY A 1061 45.89 -8.58 15.71
C GLY A 1061 46.52 -7.66 14.66
N THR A 1062 45.75 -6.75 14.05
CA THR A 1062 46.21 -5.84 12.98
C THR A 1062 46.23 -4.37 13.38
N THR A 1063 45.64 -4.04 14.53
CA THR A 1063 45.44 -2.66 15.00
C THR A 1063 45.95 -2.51 16.44
N PRO A 1064 47.07 -1.80 16.67
CA PRO A 1064 47.64 -1.66 18.02
C PRO A 1064 46.72 -0.83 18.93
N LEU A 1065 46.48 -1.33 20.14
CA LEU A 1065 45.61 -0.72 21.14
C LEU A 1065 46.44 -0.05 22.24
N THR A 1066 46.17 1.22 22.52
CA THR A 1066 46.83 2.01 23.58
C THR A 1066 45.84 2.30 24.70
N PHE A 1067 46.17 1.97 25.94
CA PHE A 1067 45.26 2.13 27.09
C PHE A 1067 45.55 3.45 27.82
N ILE A 1068 44.52 4.30 27.95
CA ILE A 1068 44.61 5.61 28.62
C ILE A 1068 43.28 5.87 29.35
N ASN A 1069 43.32 6.10 30.67
CA ASN A 1069 42.18 6.53 31.50
C ASN A 1069 40.88 5.70 31.27
N ASP A 1070 40.94 4.39 31.51
CA ASP A 1070 39.86 3.41 31.27
C ASP A 1070 39.31 3.40 29.83
N CYS A 1071 40.06 3.90 28.86
CA CYS A 1071 39.72 3.91 27.44
C CYS A 1071 40.82 3.26 26.60
N VAL A 1072 40.44 2.65 25.48
CA VAL A 1072 41.33 2.24 24.42
C VAL A 1072 41.35 3.33 23.34
N SER A 1073 42.56 3.75 22.99
CA SER A 1073 42.86 4.60 21.84
C SER A 1073 43.55 3.75 20.76
N PHE A 1074 43.08 3.85 19.52
CA PHE A 1074 43.64 3.14 18.37
C PHE A 1074 43.53 3.98 17.09
N THR A 1075 44.27 3.64 16.04
CA THR A 1075 44.24 4.36 14.77
C THR A 1075 43.54 3.58 13.66
N THR A 1076 42.85 4.28 12.76
CA THR A 1076 42.21 3.69 11.58
C THR A 1076 42.35 4.58 10.34
N ASN A 1077 42.51 3.95 9.17
CA ASN A 1077 42.49 4.61 7.87
C ASN A 1077 41.10 4.61 7.20
N VAL A 1078 40.08 4.03 7.84
CA VAL A 1078 38.73 3.82 7.27
C VAL A 1078 37.64 4.13 8.30
N SER A 1079 36.60 4.84 7.87
CA SER A 1079 35.36 5.02 8.63
C SER A 1079 34.54 3.72 8.66
N ALA A 1080 34.34 3.17 9.85
CA ALA A 1080 33.65 1.91 10.06
C ALA A 1080 32.82 1.96 11.36
N ARG A 1081 32.19 0.83 11.69
CA ARG A 1081 31.63 0.57 13.01
C ARG A 1081 32.64 -0.25 13.82
N PHE A 1082 32.88 0.15 15.06
CA PHE A 1082 33.85 -0.43 15.98
C PHE A 1082 33.16 -0.84 17.29
N TRP A 1083 33.63 -1.92 17.91
CA TRP A 1083 33.09 -2.42 19.17
C TRP A 1083 34.18 -3.14 19.96
N LEU A 1084 34.29 -2.87 21.26
CA LEU A 1084 35.14 -3.66 22.16
C LEU A 1084 34.29 -4.71 22.89
N ILE A 1085 34.76 -5.95 22.87
CA ILE A 1085 34.23 -7.07 23.66
C ILE A 1085 35.34 -7.61 24.55
N ASP A 1086 35.10 -7.72 25.86
CA ASP A 1086 35.96 -8.45 26.78
C ASP A 1086 35.36 -9.82 27.05
N CYS A 1087 36.05 -10.89 26.63
CA CYS A 1087 35.56 -12.27 26.76
C CYS A 1087 36.69 -13.28 26.89
N ARG A 1088 36.47 -14.34 27.69
CA ARG A 1088 37.47 -15.42 27.88
C ARG A 1088 37.56 -16.39 26.71
N GLN A 1089 36.52 -16.48 25.88
CA GLN A 1089 36.45 -17.36 24.71
C GLN A 1089 36.63 -16.55 23.43
N THR A 1090 37.87 -16.11 23.18
CA THR A 1090 38.16 -15.05 22.18
C THR A 1090 37.75 -15.41 20.75
N GLN A 1091 37.73 -16.70 20.40
CA GLN A 1091 37.28 -17.25 19.12
C GLN A 1091 35.76 -17.09 18.91
N GLU A 1092 34.98 -17.04 19.99
CA GLU A 1092 33.53 -16.80 19.95
C GLU A 1092 33.17 -15.31 19.94
N SER A 1093 34.15 -14.40 20.00
CA SER A 1093 33.91 -12.95 20.12
C SER A 1093 32.98 -12.39 19.03
N VAL A 1094 33.19 -12.78 17.77
CA VAL A 1094 32.34 -12.42 16.63
C VAL A 1094 30.93 -13.02 16.74
N ASN A 1095 30.80 -14.25 17.24
CA ASN A 1095 29.52 -14.93 17.42
C ASN A 1095 28.70 -14.29 18.54
N PHE A 1096 29.31 -14.11 19.72
CA PHE A 1096 28.75 -13.41 20.87
C PHE A 1096 28.28 -11.99 20.50
N SER A 1097 29.11 -11.24 19.79
CA SER A 1097 28.78 -9.90 19.29
C SER A 1097 27.61 -9.95 18.31
N SER A 1098 27.61 -10.88 17.36
CA SER A 1098 26.51 -11.05 16.39
C SER A 1098 25.17 -11.42 17.06
N GLN A 1099 25.20 -12.21 18.14
CA GLN A 1099 24.01 -12.55 18.93
C GLN A 1099 23.46 -11.34 19.70
N VAL A 1100 24.32 -10.61 20.43
CA VAL A 1100 23.91 -9.41 21.17
C VAL A 1100 23.43 -8.31 20.22
N TYR A 1101 24.12 -8.12 19.09
CA TYR A 1101 23.80 -7.09 18.11
C TYR A 1101 22.37 -7.22 17.55
N ARG A 1102 21.95 -8.45 17.25
CA ARG A 1102 20.59 -8.78 16.76
C ARG A 1102 19.47 -8.45 17.76
N GLU A 1103 19.76 -8.23 19.03
CA GLU A 1103 18.79 -7.76 20.03
C GLU A 1103 18.81 -6.24 20.19
N ILE A 1104 20.00 -5.62 20.28
CA ILE A 1104 20.15 -4.18 20.57
C ILE A 1104 19.91 -3.25 19.37
N ILE A 1105 19.98 -3.75 18.13
CA ILE A 1105 19.79 -2.92 16.93
C ILE A 1105 18.33 -2.67 16.56
N CYS A 1106 17.39 -3.42 17.16
CA CYS A 1106 15.97 -3.32 16.85
C CYS A 1106 15.37 -1.99 17.32
N VAL A 1107 14.54 -1.37 16.48
CA VAL A 1107 13.95 -0.06 16.76
C VAL A 1107 12.83 -0.17 17.82
N PRO A 1108 12.88 0.62 18.91
CA PRO A 1108 11.84 0.63 19.92
C PRO A 1108 10.72 1.62 19.58
N TYR A 1109 9.47 1.20 19.81
CA TYR A 1109 8.26 1.97 19.56
C TYR A 1109 7.35 2.00 20.78
N MET A 1110 6.62 3.09 20.94
CA MET A 1110 5.51 3.21 21.87
C MET A 1110 4.23 2.69 21.21
N ALA A 1111 3.59 1.69 21.82
CA ALA A 1111 2.35 1.08 21.35
C ALA A 1111 1.36 0.85 22.50
N LYS A 1112 0.11 0.55 22.14
CA LYS A 1112 -0.97 0.16 23.06
C LYS A 1112 -1.51 -1.20 22.67
N PHE A 1113 -1.81 -2.02 23.66
CA PHE A 1113 -2.60 -3.24 23.50
C PHE A 1113 -4.08 -2.91 23.68
N VAL A 1114 -4.92 -3.39 22.77
CA VAL A 1114 -6.39 -3.29 22.85
C VAL A 1114 -6.98 -4.67 22.61
N ILE A 1115 -7.84 -5.13 23.52
CA ILE A 1115 -8.42 -6.46 23.50
C ILE A 1115 -9.92 -6.34 23.27
N PHE A 1116 -10.40 -7.04 22.24
CA PHE A 1116 -11.81 -7.21 21.95
C PHE A 1116 -12.23 -8.65 22.25
N ALA A 1117 -13.48 -8.86 22.68
CA ALA A 1117 -14.05 -10.17 22.97
C ALA A 1117 -15.41 -10.36 22.30
N LYS A 1118 -15.74 -11.61 21.94
CA LYS A 1118 -17.09 -12.06 21.60
C LYS A 1118 -17.33 -13.42 22.24
N THR A 1119 -18.36 -13.51 23.07
CA THR A 1119 -18.81 -14.76 23.68
C THR A 1119 -19.70 -15.48 22.66
N HIS A 1120 -19.40 -16.75 22.37
CA HIS A 1120 -20.11 -17.55 21.36
C HIS A 1120 -21.04 -18.59 21.99
N ASP A 1121 -20.73 -19.02 23.21
CA ASP A 1121 -21.48 -20.01 24.00
C ASP A 1121 -21.19 -19.73 25.50
N PRO A 1122 -22.03 -20.15 26.48
CA PRO A 1122 -21.78 -19.88 27.91
C PRO A 1122 -20.44 -20.39 28.45
N ILE A 1123 -19.77 -21.33 27.76
CA ILE A 1123 -18.45 -21.85 28.11
C ILE A 1123 -17.31 -21.34 27.21
N GLU A 1124 -17.58 -20.75 26.04
CA GLU A 1124 -16.55 -20.46 25.02
C GLU A 1124 -16.69 -19.07 24.39
N ALA A 1125 -15.53 -18.40 24.27
CA ALA A 1125 -15.41 -17.05 23.74
C ALA A 1125 -14.17 -16.90 22.86
N ARG A 1126 -14.16 -15.83 22.06
CA ARG A 1126 -13.09 -15.50 21.14
C ARG A 1126 -12.54 -14.10 21.44
N LEU A 1127 -11.25 -13.99 21.68
CA LEU A 1127 -10.56 -12.72 21.83
C LEU A 1127 -9.88 -12.30 20.51
N ARG A 1128 -9.78 -10.99 20.29
CA ARG A 1128 -8.89 -10.37 19.29
C ARG A 1128 -8.03 -9.34 19.99
N CYS A 1129 -6.73 -9.59 20.03
CA CYS A 1129 -5.73 -8.74 20.64
C CYS A 1129 -5.02 -7.93 19.56
N PHE A 1130 -4.98 -6.62 19.70
CA PHE A 1130 -4.29 -5.72 18.76
C PHE A 1130 -3.15 -4.99 19.45
N CYS A 1131 -2.00 -4.88 18.79
CA CYS A 1131 -0.88 -4.03 19.21
C CYS A 1131 -0.72 -2.87 18.23
N MET A 1132 -1.21 -1.69 18.62
CA MET A 1132 -1.35 -0.52 17.76
C MET A 1132 -0.44 0.62 18.19
N THR A 1133 0.21 1.28 17.22
CA THR A 1133 0.90 2.56 17.45
C THR A 1133 -0.06 3.75 17.36
N ASP A 1134 -0.99 3.70 16.41
CA ASP A 1134 -1.92 4.79 16.04
C ASP A 1134 -3.23 4.69 16.84
N ASP A 1135 -3.75 5.82 17.33
CA ASP A 1135 -4.93 5.90 18.22
C ASP A 1135 -6.29 5.73 17.49
N LYS A 1136 -6.30 5.10 16.31
CA LYS A 1136 -7.47 5.00 15.44
C LYS A 1136 -8.38 3.82 15.78
N ILE A 1137 -9.28 4.04 16.74
CA ILE A 1137 -10.50 3.24 16.93
C ILE A 1137 -11.66 3.79 16.08
N ASP A 1138 -11.34 4.33 14.89
CA ASP A 1138 -12.30 4.92 13.94
C ASP A 1138 -13.00 3.80 13.14
N LYS A 1139 -13.80 2.99 13.86
CA LYS A 1139 -14.53 1.80 13.39
C LYS A 1139 -13.63 0.62 12.98
N THR A 1140 -13.16 -0.10 13.98
CA THR A 1140 -12.68 -1.49 13.83
C THR A 1140 -13.78 -2.38 13.21
N LEU A 1141 -13.38 -3.39 12.43
CA LEU A 1141 -14.34 -4.36 11.84
C LEU A 1141 -15.03 -5.19 12.93
N GLU A 1142 -14.33 -5.36 14.05
CA GLU A 1142 -14.79 -5.88 15.34
C GLU A 1142 -16.16 -5.34 15.75
N GLN A 1143 -16.40 -4.03 15.62
CA GLN A 1143 -17.69 -3.41 15.97
C GLN A 1143 -18.82 -3.71 14.96
N GLN A 1144 -18.49 -4.22 13.78
CA GLN A 1144 -19.45 -4.68 12.76
C GLN A 1144 -19.66 -6.21 12.83
N GLU A 1145 -18.75 -6.93 13.49
CA GLU A 1145 -18.80 -8.37 13.73
C GLU A 1145 -19.28 -8.74 15.17
N ASN A 1146 -19.78 -7.75 15.90
CA ASN A 1146 -20.28 -7.84 17.29
C ASN A 1146 -19.24 -8.30 18.33
N PHE A 1147 -18.03 -7.71 18.30
CA PHE A 1147 -17.03 -7.81 19.36
C PHE A 1147 -17.00 -6.54 20.23
N SER A 1148 -16.96 -6.68 21.55
CA SER A 1148 -16.83 -5.57 22.51
C SER A 1148 -15.37 -5.33 22.93
N GLU A 1149 -14.97 -4.08 23.20
CA GLU A 1149 -13.67 -3.79 23.82
C GLU A 1149 -13.72 -4.14 25.32
N VAL A 1150 -12.81 -4.99 25.78
CA VAL A 1150 -12.78 -5.51 27.17
C VAL A 1150 -11.55 -5.10 27.97
N ALA A 1151 -10.44 -4.73 27.31
CA ALA A 1151 -9.24 -4.23 28.00
C ALA A 1151 -8.34 -3.38 27.09
N ARG A 1152 -7.59 -2.45 27.70
CA ARG A 1152 -6.66 -1.53 27.02
C ARG A 1152 -5.45 -1.23 27.90
N SER A 1153 -4.24 -1.25 27.32
CA SER A 1153 -3.01 -0.89 28.05
C SER A 1153 -2.74 0.61 28.07
N ARG A 1154 -1.82 1.02 28.96
CA ARG A 1154 -1.07 2.28 28.83
C ARG A 1154 -0.08 2.19 27.66
N ASP A 1155 0.57 3.29 27.31
CA ASP A 1155 1.69 3.30 26.36
C ASP A 1155 2.83 2.41 26.88
N VAL A 1156 3.16 1.36 26.13
CA VAL A 1156 4.25 0.41 26.44
C VAL A 1156 5.24 0.34 25.29
N GLU A 1157 6.45 -0.12 25.60
CA GLU A 1157 7.57 -0.15 24.67
C GLU A 1157 7.72 -1.54 24.05
N VAL A 1158 7.69 -1.59 22.72
CA VAL A 1158 7.76 -2.81 21.90
C VAL A 1158 8.86 -2.67 20.85
N LEU A 1159 9.53 -3.78 20.52
CA LEU A 1159 10.61 -3.81 19.53
C LEU A 1159 10.07 -4.32 18.18
N GLU A 1160 10.41 -3.63 17.10
CA GLU A 1160 9.98 -4.05 15.76
C GLU A 1160 10.65 -5.35 15.31
N GLY A 1161 9.83 -6.24 14.72
CA GLY A 1161 10.21 -7.57 14.27
C GLY A 1161 10.27 -8.63 15.38
N LYS A 1162 10.29 -8.25 16.66
CA LYS A 1162 10.43 -9.20 17.78
C LYS A 1162 9.14 -9.95 18.12
N PRO A 1163 9.24 -11.22 18.55
CA PRO A 1163 8.11 -11.99 19.03
C PRO A 1163 7.55 -11.43 20.35
N ILE A 1164 6.22 -11.34 20.44
CA ILE A 1164 5.48 -11.06 21.66
C ILE A 1164 4.59 -12.26 21.98
N TYR A 1165 4.74 -12.80 23.18
CA TYR A 1165 4.01 -13.97 23.67
C TYR A 1165 2.80 -13.54 24.49
N ALA A 1166 1.68 -14.24 24.35
CA ALA A 1166 0.42 -13.92 25.03
C ALA A 1166 -0.16 -15.13 25.77
N ASP A 1167 -0.33 -15.03 27.10
CA ASP A 1167 -0.79 -16.11 27.97
C ASP A 1167 -1.97 -15.66 28.84
N CYS A 1168 -2.98 -16.53 29.02
CA CYS A 1168 -4.14 -16.29 29.88
C CYS A 1168 -4.00 -16.94 31.26
N PHE A 1169 -4.56 -16.29 32.28
CA PHE A 1169 -4.60 -16.70 33.68
C PHE A 1169 -5.99 -16.42 34.29
N GLY A 1170 -6.36 -17.12 35.36
CA GLY A 1170 -7.66 -16.97 36.02
C GLY A 1170 -8.70 -17.96 35.49
N ASN A 1171 -9.96 -17.54 35.34
CA ASN A 1171 -11.05 -18.40 34.86
C ASN A 1171 -11.03 -18.63 33.34
N LEU A 1172 -10.15 -17.94 32.60
CA LEU A 1172 -10.06 -18.02 31.13
C LEU A 1172 -8.85 -18.86 30.69
N VAL A 1173 -9.08 -19.97 29.99
CA VAL A 1173 -8.07 -20.93 29.53
C VAL A 1173 -8.01 -20.94 27.99
N PRO A 1174 -6.84 -20.85 27.35
CA PRO A 1174 -6.75 -20.88 25.89
C PRO A 1174 -6.97 -22.30 25.35
N LEU A 1175 -7.72 -22.40 24.25
CA LEU A 1175 -7.96 -23.64 23.52
C LEU A 1175 -6.80 -23.94 22.56
N THR A 1176 -5.71 -24.52 23.09
CA THR A 1176 -4.53 -24.95 22.31
C THR A 1176 -4.15 -26.41 22.57
N LYS A 1177 -3.39 -26.98 21.63
CA LYS A 1177 -2.66 -28.23 21.88
C LYS A 1177 -1.55 -27.95 22.90
N SER A 1178 -1.35 -28.89 23.82
CA SER A 1178 -0.41 -28.75 24.95
C SER A 1178 1.00 -28.34 24.49
N GLY A 1179 1.48 -27.20 24.98
CA GLY A 1179 2.82 -26.67 24.69
C GLY A 1179 2.89 -25.57 23.62
N GLN A 1180 1.80 -25.21 22.93
CA GLN A 1180 1.81 -24.06 22.01
C GLN A 1180 1.54 -22.74 22.75
N HIS A 1181 2.53 -21.84 22.75
CA HIS A 1181 2.34 -20.43 23.14
C HIS A 1181 1.72 -19.63 21.99
N HIS A 1182 0.82 -18.69 22.31
CA HIS A 1182 0.32 -17.76 21.32
C HIS A 1182 1.33 -16.64 21.05
N LEU A 1183 1.64 -16.43 19.77
CA LEU A 1183 2.68 -15.51 19.33
C LEU A 1183 2.12 -14.53 18.30
N PHE A 1184 2.54 -13.27 18.40
CA PHE A 1184 2.51 -12.33 17.27
C PHE A 1184 3.79 -11.48 17.26
N SER A 1185 4.26 -11.09 16.08
CA SER A 1185 5.38 -10.14 15.94
C SER A 1185 4.85 -8.74 15.69
N PHE A 1186 5.44 -7.74 16.34
CA PHE A 1186 5.07 -6.34 16.15
C PHE A 1186 5.83 -5.71 14.96
N PHE A 1187 5.09 -5.04 14.06
CA PHE A 1187 5.63 -4.21 12.99
C PHE A 1187 4.98 -2.83 13.01
N ALA A 1188 5.76 -1.79 12.79
CA ALA A 1188 5.28 -0.41 12.84
C ALA A 1188 4.29 -0.11 11.71
N PHE A 1189 3.21 0.61 12.05
CA PHE A 1189 2.15 1.08 11.14
C PHE A 1189 1.32 0.02 10.38
N LYS A 1190 1.65 -1.27 10.50
CA LYS A 1190 0.85 -2.43 10.04
C LYS A 1190 -0.25 -2.78 11.07
N GLU A 1191 -1.15 -3.68 10.69
CA GLU A 1191 -2.13 -4.29 11.59
C GLU A 1191 -1.49 -5.49 12.31
N ASN A 1192 -1.12 -5.31 13.59
CA ASN A 1192 -0.61 -6.40 14.42
C ASN A 1192 -1.76 -6.99 15.24
N ARG A 1193 -2.23 -8.18 14.85
CA ARG A 1193 -3.43 -8.83 15.43
C ARG A 1193 -3.14 -10.27 15.83
N LEU A 1194 -3.76 -10.71 16.94
CA LEU A 1194 -3.73 -12.08 17.43
C LEU A 1194 -5.14 -12.50 17.83
N ALA A 1195 -5.63 -13.60 17.26
CA ALA A 1195 -6.91 -14.19 17.64
C ALA A 1195 -6.68 -15.34 18.63
N LEU A 1196 -7.43 -15.34 19.73
CA LEU A 1196 -7.41 -16.40 20.74
C LEU A 1196 -8.81 -17.02 20.84
N PHE A 1197 -8.88 -18.34 20.98
CA PHE A 1197 -10.08 -19.03 21.41
C PHE A 1197 -9.88 -19.44 22.87
N ILE A 1198 -10.86 -19.14 23.72
CA ILE A 1198 -10.77 -19.34 25.17
C ILE A 1198 -12.02 -20.04 25.70
N LYS A 1199 -11.80 -20.88 26.70
CA LYS A 1199 -12.81 -21.62 27.44
C LYS A 1199 -12.83 -21.16 28.89
N ILE A 1200 -14.02 -21.06 29.46
CA ILE A 1200 -14.23 -20.78 30.88
C ILE A 1200 -13.95 -22.07 31.68
N ARG A 1201 -13.20 -21.95 32.78
CA ARG A 1201 -12.72 -23.10 33.57
C ARG A 1201 -13.72 -23.56 34.62
N ASP A 1202 -14.42 -22.61 35.22
CA ASP A 1202 -15.43 -22.78 36.26
C ASP A 1202 -16.62 -21.85 35.95
N ASN A 1203 -17.76 -22.46 35.61
CA ASN A 1203 -18.97 -21.74 35.24
C ASN A 1203 -19.73 -21.16 36.45
N THR A 1204 -19.28 -21.44 37.68
CA THR A 1204 -19.87 -20.87 38.91
C THR A 1204 -19.25 -19.53 39.32
N GLN A 1205 -18.14 -19.15 38.66
CA GLN A 1205 -17.44 -17.89 38.87
C GLN A 1205 -17.59 -16.96 37.66
N ASP A 1206 -17.45 -15.65 37.88
CA ASP A 1206 -17.48 -14.67 36.79
C ASP A 1206 -16.49 -15.03 35.66
N PRO A 1207 -16.84 -14.79 34.39
CA PRO A 1207 -15.99 -15.09 33.23
C PRO A 1207 -14.87 -14.04 33.08
N CYS A 1208 -13.99 -13.98 34.09
CA CYS A 1208 -12.91 -13.02 34.20
C CYS A 1208 -11.54 -13.70 34.26
N GLY A 1209 -10.51 -12.97 33.80
CA GLY A 1209 -9.15 -13.47 33.76
C GLY A 1209 -8.13 -12.37 33.54
N ARG A 1210 -6.88 -12.76 33.35
CA ARG A 1210 -5.76 -11.87 33.04
C ARG A 1210 -5.01 -12.36 31.83
N LEU A 1211 -4.82 -11.49 30.86
CA LEU A 1211 -3.96 -11.69 29.70
C LEU A 1211 -2.62 -10.99 29.96
N SER A 1212 -1.54 -11.75 29.96
CA SER A 1212 -0.16 -11.24 30.08
C SER A 1212 0.51 -11.24 28.71
N PHE A 1213 1.13 -10.11 28.35
CA PHE A 1213 1.99 -10.02 27.17
C PHE A 1213 3.45 -9.98 27.61
N MET A 1214 4.30 -10.84 27.05
CA MET A 1214 5.66 -11.11 27.53
C MET A 1214 6.67 -11.02 26.38
N LYS A 1215 7.92 -10.64 26.71
CA LYS A 1215 9.04 -10.62 25.75
C LYS A 1215 9.64 -12.01 25.48
N GLU A 1216 9.21 -13.02 26.22
CA GLU A 1216 9.77 -14.38 26.27
C GLU A 1216 8.66 -15.44 26.42
N PRO A 1217 8.87 -16.69 25.98
CA PRO A 1217 7.94 -17.78 26.22
C PRO A 1217 7.90 -18.15 27.71
N ARG A 1218 6.76 -18.65 28.18
CA ARG A 1218 6.54 -18.97 29.60
C ARG A 1218 7.40 -20.15 30.04
N ASN A 1219 8.36 -19.88 30.92
CA ASN A 1219 9.18 -20.89 31.55
C ASN A 1219 8.66 -21.20 32.96
N TYR A 1220 8.13 -22.42 33.17
CA TYR A 1220 7.43 -22.85 34.39
C TYR A 1220 8.31 -22.91 35.65
N ARG A 1221 9.63 -22.69 35.55
CA ARG A 1221 10.58 -22.69 36.68
C ARG A 1221 10.94 -21.30 37.23
N SER A 1222 10.47 -20.20 36.63
CA SER A 1222 10.74 -18.84 37.14
C SER A 1222 9.55 -18.25 37.91
N LEU A 1223 9.81 -17.73 39.11
CA LEU A 1223 8.85 -17.01 39.95
C LEU A 1223 8.64 -15.55 39.51
N THR A 1224 9.56 -14.99 38.72
CA THR A 1224 9.47 -13.63 38.18
C THR A 1224 9.59 -13.65 36.65
N GLN A 1225 8.62 -13.03 35.97
CA GLN A 1225 8.59 -12.90 34.51
C GLN A 1225 8.22 -11.45 34.15
N ASN A 1226 9.08 -10.80 33.36
CA ASN A 1226 8.92 -9.40 32.99
C ASN A 1226 7.88 -9.24 31.86
N ALA A 1227 6.61 -9.19 32.25
CA ALA A 1227 5.51 -8.85 31.35
C ALA A 1227 5.63 -7.41 30.82
N ILE A 1228 5.43 -7.24 29.50
CA ILE A 1228 5.30 -5.95 28.82
C ILE A 1228 4.08 -5.20 29.37
N CYS A 1229 2.96 -5.91 29.52
CA CYS A 1229 1.80 -5.48 30.28
C CYS A 1229 0.93 -6.65 30.71
N ASN A 1230 0.25 -6.48 31.84
CA ASN A 1230 -0.83 -7.35 32.31
C ASN A 1230 -2.17 -6.63 32.13
N LEU A 1231 -3.15 -7.28 31.51
CA LEU A 1231 -4.50 -6.77 31.33
C LEU A 1231 -5.50 -7.72 32.00
N ASN A 1232 -6.26 -7.22 32.98
CA ASN A 1232 -7.43 -7.96 33.47
C ASN A 1232 -8.57 -7.79 32.45
N ILE A 1233 -9.33 -8.86 32.21
CA ILE A 1233 -10.40 -8.97 31.20
C ILE A 1233 -11.62 -9.58 31.87
N THR A 1234 -12.81 -9.05 31.56
CA THR A 1234 -14.10 -9.68 31.83
C THR A 1234 -14.81 -9.87 30.49
N LEU A 1235 -15.38 -11.05 30.24
CA LEU A 1235 -16.09 -11.34 29.00
C LEU A 1235 -17.51 -10.71 29.00
N PRO A 1236 -18.05 -10.33 27.83
CA PRO A 1236 -19.44 -9.91 27.73
C PRO A 1236 -20.38 -11.10 27.97
N SER A 1237 -21.55 -10.84 28.55
CA SER A 1237 -22.60 -11.84 28.75
C SER A 1237 -22.99 -12.52 27.44
N TYR A 1238 -23.26 -13.83 27.50
CA TYR A 1238 -23.81 -14.56 26.36
C TYR A 1238 -25.28 -14.19 26.13
N CYS A 1239 -25.56 -13.53 25.02
CA CYS A 1239 -26.92 -13.38 24.50
C CYS A 1239 -27.20 -14.51 23.50
N LYS A 1240 -28.26 -15.29 23.72
CA LYS A 1240 -28.84 -16.10 22.65
C LYS A 1240 -29.43 -15.16 21.61
N GLU A 1241 -29.10 -15.37 20.34
CA GLU A 1241 -29.87 -14.80 19.23
C GLU A 1241 -31.18 -15.58 19.13
N SER A 1242 -32.18 -15.14 19.89
CA SER A 1242 -33.56 -15.63 19.79
C SER A 1242 -34.32 -14.86 18.72
N ASP A 1243 -34.90 -15.58 17.75
CA ASP A 1243 -35.89 -15.01 16.83
C ASP A 1243 -37.14 -14.58 17.62
N SER A 1244 -37.19 -13.32 18.03
CA SER A 1244 -38.34 -12.69 18.71
C SER A 1244 -38.25 -11.16 18.61
N ASP A 1245 -39.15 -10.52 17.88
CA ASP A 1245 -39.41 -9.09 18.04
C ASP A 1245 -40.08 -8.85 19.41
N GLN A 1246 -39.40 -8.17 20.34
CA GLN A 1246 -40.05 -7.62 21.53
C GLN A 1246 -39.26 -6.45 22.15
N GLU A 1247 -40.00 -5.41 22.60
CA GLU A 1247 -39.46 -4.19 23.19
C GLU A 1247 -39.51 -4.24 24.73
N GLN A 1248 -38.37 -4.00 25.41
CA GLN A 1248 -38.25 -3.46 26.77
C GLN A 1248 -36.78 -3.02 26.98
N GLU A 1249 -36.49 -1.75 27.27
CA GLU A 1249 -36.43 -1.14 28.61
C GLU A 1249 -35.25 -1.66 29.48
N GLU A 1250 -34.09 -0.96 29.40
CA GLU A 1250 -33.02 -1.08 30.40
C GLU A 1250 -33.12 0.03 31.45
N GLU A 1251 -33.20 -0.37 32.72
CA GLU A 1251 -33.31 0.53 33.88
C GLU A 1251 -31.92 0.96 34.40
N VAL A 1252 -31.80 2.20 34.89
CA VAL A 1252 -30.51 2.73 35.37
C VAL A 1252 -30.18 2.26 36.79
N LYS A 1253 -29.17 1.40 36.93
CA LYS A 1253 -28.52 1.13 38.23
C LYS A 1253 -27.20 1.90 38.38
N LEU A 1254 -27.27 2.97 39.16
CA LEU A 1254 -26.12 3.70 39.71
C LEU A 1254 -25.90 3.27 41.17
N SER A 1255 -24.73 2.75 41.50
CA SER A 1255 -24.26 2.58 42.89
C SER A 1255 -22.72 2.78 42.94
N PRO A 1256 -22.12 3.02 44.13
CA PRO A 1256 -21.25 4.18 44.26
C PRO A 1256 -19.74 3.90 44.26
N ARG A 1257 -18.97 4.94 43.92
CA ARG A 1257 -17.54 5.01 44.30
C ARG A 1257 -17.44 5.24 45.81
N SER A 1258 -16.83 4.29 46.52
CA SER A 1258 -16.28 4.53 47.85
C SER A 1258 -15.04 5.44 47.75
N VAL A 1259 -14.79 6.21 48.81
CA VAL A 1259 -13.63 7.10 48.96
C VAL A 1259 -12.57 6.39 49.80
N MET A 1260 -11.30 6.46 49.38
CA MET A 1260 -10.14 6.64 50.28
C MET A 1260 -8.88 6.96 49.46
N ASN A 1261 -8.29 8.12 49.78
CA ASN A 1261 -6.95 8.64 49.44
C ASN A 1261 -6.43 8.39 48.01
#